data_AF-D5VJC5-F1
#
_entry.id   AF-D5VJC5-F1
#
_cell.length_a   1.000
_cell.length_b   1.000
_cell.length_c   1.000
_cell.angle_alpha   90.00
_cell.angle_beta   90.00
_cell.angle_gamma   90.00
#
_symmetry.space_group_name_H-M   'P 1'
#
loop_
_entity.id
_entity.type
_entity.pdbx_description
1 polymer ?
#
loop_
_entity_poly.entity_id
_entity_poly.type
_entity_poly.pdbx_seq_one_letter_code
_entity_poly.pdbx_strand_id
1 'polypeptide(L)'
;MRAVVFAAILAVSTPALAETRSVLTSIPDDPHAVVAKAVGDGRADDTDAIQKAIDAARDKTGHGVVFLPSGRYRLSRTLLVPPGVRVFGVGATRPVLVLGANTPGFQTGVATMIAFTGGDQYQVGEIPVPVPTVRPTSAKVRDANSGTFYSSMSNIDIEIGEGNPAAAAVRFRMAQHAFLRHMDFRLGSAFAGVYQAGNIMEDVHFHGGRYGIVTEKTSPAWQFTLVDSTFDGQRDAAIREHEVDLTLVNVGIKNTPVGIEIDRGYSDSLWGKNVRFENVSKAAVVISAENSVFTQVGFDNATATNTPVFARFRDSGKTVAGKGRDYRVGSFTYGLTLSGLGQMGEYKTVADITPLTAKKAATPALRALPSMAEWTNVKSLGVKGDGSTDDTAALQKAIDAHRVLYLPVGFYMVSDTLKLRPDTVLIGLHPAITQLVIPDNNPNHAGVGAVRPILETPRGGDNILSGIGLFTGRVNLRASALLWRSGANSMVNDVKIMGGGGTPTADGKSLGAAQARSGDPVADGRWDAQYPSIWVTDGGGGTFADVWSPNTFASAGFYISDTKTPGFIYEVSVEHHVRNEFVLDNVENWEFLAPQTEQEVGDGPDAVSLEVRNSRNILFANYHGYRVTRSYHPAETAVKLFNSTDIRFRNVHINAESGIALCDTIGCGTYLRASKYPFENAIQDKTRKLEIREREFAVLDVTGPVSPGAPPAADPRVRKLETGFWSISGAATGADGALYFIEKRFQRIYRWTEARGLEVVRDHSLDPTNLAVDGSGKLLVVSSYGPQASVYSIDPEGPKDQLTMISPTAATPRAGAKTLLPVNWWVNGEFRDQYNPATDHFTTLAEMFARDVGTPKAQEYVSPDGSVVLPAFRVWQQGPPDHVGWRWSDTLQAHGLIGGASGQRVFVTNGSENRTYSGQIGPGGTLTDLKVFAERGGESVAVDSQGRVFVANGQIFQYAPDGKPVGRIDVPERPLQLIFGGEGGKTLFVLTHHSLYAVTP
;
A
#
# COMPACT_ATOMS: atom_id res chain seq x y z
N MET A 1 33.37 -53.83 -53.44
CA MET A 1 32.72 -54.49 -52.28
C MET A 1 32.96 -53.61 -51.06
N ARG A 2 31.99 -52.74 -50.75
CA ARG A 2 31.16 -52.71 -49.52
C ARG A 2 31.93 -52.28 -48.25
N ALA A 3 31.89 -50.97 -48.03
CA ALA A 3 32.05 -50.32 -46.72
C ALA A 3 30.79 -50.58 -45.87
N VAL A 4 30.97 -50.80 -44.57
CA VAL A 4 29.89 -50.94 -43.58
C VAL A 4 29.93 -49.71 -42.67
N VAL A 5 28.81 -48.98 -42.65
CA VAL A 5 28.52 -47.83 -41.79
C VAL A 5 27.97 -48.34 -40.46
N PHE A 6 28.57 -47.91 -39.35
CA PHE A 6 27.97 -48.00 -38.02
C PHE A 6 27.21 -46.69 -37.75
N ALA A 7 25.89 -46.76 -37.67
CA ALA A 7 25.05 -45.67 -37.20
C ALA A 7 24.85 -45.79 -35.68
N ALA A 8 25.41 -44.84 -34.92
CA ALA A 8 25.13 -44.67 -33.51
C ALA A 8 23.86 -43.83 -33.35
N ILE A 9 22.82 -44.41 -32.75
CA ILE A 9 21.60 -43.70 -32.37
C ILE A 9 21.90 -42.87 -31.12
N LEU A 10 22.04 -41.55 -31.29
CA LEU A 10 21.98 -40.57 -30.21
C LEU A 10 20.50 -40.43 -29.80
N ALA A 11 20.08 -41.22 -28.80
CA ALA A 11 18.85 -40.95 -28.07
C ALA A 11 19.09 -39.72 -27.19
N VAL A 12 18.72 -38.54 -27.71
CA VAL A 12 18.57 -37.33 -26.88
C VAL A 12 17.43 -37.63 -25.91
N SER A 13 17.77 -37.92 -24.66
CA SER A 13 16.81 -37.97 -23.57
C SER A 13 16.30 -36.55 -23.34
N THR A 14 15.16 -36.21 -23.94
CA THR A 14 14.36 -35.08 -23.47
C THR A 14 13.99 -35.36 -22.01
N PRO A 15 14.23 -34.45 -21.06
CA PRO A 15 13.70 -34.63 -19.72
C PRO A 15 12.18 -34.76 -19.86
N ALA A 16 11.63 -35.87 -19.35
CA ALA A 16 10.19 -36.03 -19.23
C ALA A 16 9.67 -34.84 -18.40
N LEU A 17 8.97 -33.92 -19.07
CA LEU A 17 8.27 -32.82 -18.42
C LEU A 17 7.32 -33.45 -17.42
N ALA A 18 7.46 -33.13 -16.14
CA ALA A 18 6.48 -33.55 -15.14
C ALA A 18 5.10 -33.07 -15.59
N GLU A 19 4.12 -33.98 -15.64
CA GLU A 19 2.74 -33.63 -15.98
C GLU A 19 2.24 -32.55 -15.00
N THR A 20 1.71 -31.46 -15.55
CA THR A 20 1.20 -30.33 -14.77
C THR A 20 -0.09 -30.74 -14.08
N ARG A 21 -0.18 -30.52 -12.76
CA ARG A 21 -1.33 -30.94 -11.96
C ARG A 21 -2.37 -29.82 -11.91
N SER A 22 -3.45 -29.99 -12.67
CA SER A 22 -4.62 -29.11 -12.62
C SER A 22 -5.31 -29.21 -11.25
N VAL A 23 -5.61 -28.07 -10.61
CA VAL A 23 -6.40 -28.02 -9.36
C VAL A 23 -7.90 -27.96 -9.63
N LEU A 24 -8.32 -27.47 -10.81
CA LEU A 24 -9.69 -27.48 -11.29
C LEU A 24 -9.81 -28.51 -12.43
N THR A 25 -9.99 -29.78 -12.08
CA THR A 25 -9.88 -30.92 -13.02
C THR A 25 -11.06 -31.09 -13.98
N SER A 26 -12.15 -30.35 -13.80
CA SER A 26 -13.32 -30.29 -14.67
C SER A 26 -13.88 -28.86 -14.69
N ILE A 27 -14.86 -28.59 -15.55
CA ILE A 27 -15.56 -27.30 -15.57
C ILE A 27 -16.58 -27.31 -14.41
N PRO A 28 -16.48 -26.41 -13.42
CA PRO A 28 -17.51 -26.26 -12.40
C PRO A 28 -18.86 -25.89 -13.02
N ASP A 29 -19.94 -26.43 -12.47
CA ASP A 29 -21.31 -26.08 -12.88
C ASP A 29 -21.69 -24.69 -12.35
N ASP A 30 -21.29 -23.66 -13.11
CA ASP A 30 -21.60 -22.26 -12.84
C ASP A 30 -22.27 -21.61 -14.07
N PRO A 31 -23.58 -21.35 -14.03
CA PRO A 31 -24.32 -20.83 -15.18
C PRO A 31 -23.98 -19.38 -15.53
N HIS A 32 -23.30 -18.64 -14.66
CA HIS A 32 -22.90 -17.25 -14.92
C HIS A 32 -21.47 -17.13 -15.47
N ALA A 33 -20.69 -18.21 -15.45
CA ALA A 33 -19.34 -18.21 -16.01
C ALA A 33 -19.35 -18.31 -17.55
N VAL A 34 -18.43 -17.59 -18.19
CA VAL A 34 -18.22 -17.68 -19.64
C VAL A 34 -17.14 -18.71 -19.93
N VAL A 35 -17.46 -19.72 -20.75
CA VAL A 35 -16.45 -20.68 -21.24
C VAL A 35 -15.83 -20.16 -22.54
N ALA A 36 -14.52 -20.01 -22.55
CA ALA A 36 -13.77 -19.59 -23.74
C ALA A 36 -13.89 -20.65 -24.86
N LYS A 37 -14.20 -20.19 -26.08
CA LYS A 37 -14.34 -21.04 -27.28
C LYS A 37 -13.20 -20.79 -28.26
N ALA A 38 -12.01 -21.23 -27.86
CA ALA A 38 -10.77 -21.15 -28.63
C ALA A 38 -10.35 -22.53 -29.16
N VAL A 39 -9.47 -22.58 -30.16
CA VAL A 39 -9.03 -23.82 -30.83
C VAL A 39 -8.14 -24.67 -29.91
N GLY A 40 -7.17 -24.05 -29.24
CA GLY A 40 -6.38 -24.73 -28.21
C GLY A 40 -5.38 -25.76 -28.73
N ASP A 41 -4.93 -25.67 -29.99
CA ASP A 41 -4.00 -26.60 -30.62
C ASP A 41 -2.51 -26.16 -30.57
N GLY A 42 -2.24 -24.98 -30.02
CA GLY A 42 -0.92 -24.35 -29.92
C GLY A 42 -0.41 -23.73 -31.22
N ARG A 43 -1.22 -23.69 -32.28
CA ARG A 43 -0.86 -23.20 -33.62
C ARG A 43 -1.78 -22.08 -34.07
N ALA A 44 -3.09 -22.29 -33.99
CA ALA A 44 -4.08 -21.28 -34.27
C ALA A 44 -3.90 -20.09 -33.32
N ASP A 45 -4.08 -18.89 -33.85
CA ASP A 45 -4.10 -17.69 -33.02
C ASP A 45 -5.43 -17.62 -32.28
N ASP A 46 -5.39 -17.84 -30.96
CA ASP A 46 -6.55 -17.91 -30.09
C ASP A 46 -6.84 -16.58 -29.37
N THR A 47 -6.07 -15.53 -29.68
CA THR A 47 -6.12 -14.27 -28.92
C THR A 47 -7.51 -13.64 -28.95
N ASP A 48 -8.14 -13.56 -30.12
CA ASP A 48 -9.46 -12.93 -30.27
C ASP A 48 -10.57 -13.76 -29.60
N ALA A 49 -10.48 -15.09 -29.67
CA ALA A 49 -11.46 -15.98 -29.05
C ALA A 49 -11.43 -15.87 -27.52
N ILE A 50 -10.23 -15.79 -26.94
CA ILE A 50 -10.04 -15.62 -25.50
C ILE A 50 -10.43 -14.20 -25.06
N GLN A 51 -10.00 -13.17 -25.80
CA GLN A 51 -10.38 -11.78 -25.47
C GLN A 51 -11.89 -11.60 -25.49
N LYS A 52 -12.59 -12.19 -26.47
CA LYS A 52 -14.05 -12.14 -26.53
C LYS A 52 -14.72 -12.78 -25.31
N ALA A 53 -14.15 -13.86 -24.77
CA ALA A 53 -14.67 -14.48 -23.55
C ALA A 53 -14.47 -13.58 -22.33
N ILE A 54 -13.30 -12.94 -22.22
CA ILE A 54 -12.99 -11.96 -21.16
C ILE A 54 -13.94 -10.75 -21.23
N ASP A 55 -14.13 -10.18 -22.41
CA ASP A 55 -14.98 -9.01 -22.62
C ASP A 55 -16.45 -9.32 -22.32
N ALA A 56 -16.91 -10.54 -22.61
CA ALA A 56 -18.29 -10.98 -22.40
C ALA A 56 -18.59 -11.39 -20.95
N ALA A 57 -17.58 -11.59 -20.10
CA ALA A 57 -17.77 -12.12 -18.76
C ALA A 57 -18.37 -11.12 -17.77
N ARG A 58 -18.16 -9.80 -17.99
CA ARG A 58 -18.59 -8.78 -17.04
C ARG A 58 -20.12 -8.64 -17.03
N ASP A 59 -20.71 -8.86 -15.87
CA ASP A 59 -22.12 -8.60 -15.62
C ASP A 59 -22.38 -7.10 -15.36
N LYS A 60 -23.60 -6.76 -14.95
CA LYS A 60 -24.00 -5.37 -14.65
C LYS A 60 -23.27 -4.76 -13.46
N THR A 61 -22.71 -5.58 -12.58
CA THR A 61 -21.88 -5.12 -11.45
C THR A 61 -20.44 -4.88 -11.87
N GLY A 62 -20.08 -5.26 -13.11
CA GLY A 62 -18.74 -5.12 -13.65
C GLY A 62 -17.81 -6.29 -13.32
N HIS A 63 -18.34 -7.40 -12.79
CA HIS A 63 -17.57 -8.58 -12.38
C HIS A 63 -17.90 -9.80 -13.22
N GLY A 64 -17.02 -10.81 -13.26
CA GLY A 64 -17.25 -12.00 -14.06
C GLY A 64 -16.22 -13.11 -13.90
N VAL A 65 -16.61 -14.31 -14.32
CA VAL A 65 -15.76 -15.51 -14.30
C VAL A 65 -15.61 -16.05 -15.73
N VAL A 66 -14.37 -16.33 -16.13
CA VAL A 66 -14.04 -16.99 -17.40
C VAL A 66 -13.41 -18.35 -17.11
N PHE A 67 -13.94 -19.39 -17.74
CA PHE A 67 -13.31 -20.71 -17.78
C PHE A 67 -12.54 -20.90 -19.09
N LEU A 68 -11.25 -21.23 -18.98
CA LEU A 68 -10.39 -21.59 -20.10
C LEU A 68 -10.15 -23.12 -20.06
N PRO A 69 -10.78 -23.91 -20.96
CA PRO A 69 -10.61 -25.36 -20.98
C PRO A 69 -9.17 -25.81 -21.23
N SER A 70 -8.82 -27.05 -20.89
CA SER A 70 -7.53 -27.65 -21.24
C SER A 70 -7.23 -27.49 -22.73
N GLY A 71 -6.05 -26.97 -23.05
CA GLY A 71 -5.60 -26.69 -24.40
C GLY A 71 -4.30 -25.89 -24.41
N ARG A 72 -3.69 -25.72 -25.57
CA ARG A 72 -2.55 -24.83 -25.77
C ARG A 72 -2.99 -23.68 -26.65
N TYR A 73 -2.96 -22.46 -26.15
CA TYR A 73 -3.54 -21.30 -26.82
C TYR A 73 -2.44 -20.34 -27.25
N ARG A 74 -2.18 -20.26 -28.56
CA ARG A 74 -1.15 -19.33 -29.06
C ARG A 74 -1.71 -17.92 -29.10
N LEU A 75 -0.93 -16.97 -28.57
CA LEU A 75 -1.24 -15.55 -28.56
C LEU A 75 -0.36 -14.79 -29.56
N SER A 76 -0.93 -13.79 -30.24
CA SER A 76 -0.21 -12.88 -31.14
C SER A 76 -0.18 -11.42 -30.67
N ARG A 77 -1.04 -11.07 -29.71
CA ARG A 77 -1.15 -9.74 -29.11
C ARG A 77 -1.51 -9.84 -27.63
N THR A 78 -1.46 -8.72 -26.92
CA THR A 78 -1.79 -8.66 -25.50
C THR A 78 -3.27 -9.02 -25.26
N LEU A 79 -3.51 -9.90 -24.28
CA LEU A 79 -4.82 -10.09 -23.66
C LEU A 79 -5.03 -9.04 -22.56
N LEU A 80 -6.17 -8.36 -22.58
CA LEU A 80 -6.53 -7.34 -21.61
C LEU A 80 -7.55 -7.92 -20.63
N VAL A 81 -7.17 -8.01 -19.36
CA VAL A 81 -8.06 -8.45 -18.28
C VAL A 81 -8.58 -7.19 -17.55
N PRO A 82 -9.87 -6.86 -17.63
CA PRO A 82 -10.43 -5.67 -16.96
C PRO A 82 -10.62 -5.90 -15.45
N PRO A 83 -10.85 -4.82 -14.67
CA PRO A 83 -11.22 -4.93 -13.25
C PRO A 83 -12.44 -5.83 -13.06
N GLY A 84 -12.45 -6.64 -12.00
CA GLY A 84 -13.57 -7.53 -11.68
C GLY A 84 -13.64 -8.86 -12.45
N VAL A 85 -12.72 -9.15 -13.37
CA VAL A 85 -12.77 -10.40 -14.16
C VAL A 85 -11.73 -11.41 -13.69
N ARG A 86 -12.17 -12.63 -13.40
CA ARG A 86 -11.33 -13.75 -13.00
C ARG A 86 -11.26 -14.82 -14.08
N VAL A 87 -10.06 -15.28 -14.43
CA VAL A 87 -9.83 -16.29 -15.47
C VAL A 87 -9.27 -17.56 -14.83
N PHE A 88 -10.00 -18.66 -14.94
CA PHE A 88 -9.61 -19.96 -14.38
C PHE A 88 -9.38 -20.99 -15.49
N GLY A 89 -8.22 -21.63 -15.47
CA GLY A 89 -7.98 -22.81 -16.27
C GLY A 89 -8.73 -24.02 -15.70
N VAL A 90 -9.34 -24.83 -16.56
CA VAL A 90 -10.19 -25.96 -16.15
C VAL A 90 -9.99 -27.18 -17.04
N GLY A 91 -10.07 -28.37 -16.44
CA GLY A 91 -9.93 -29.66 -17.13
C GLY A 91 -8.76 -30.49 -16.61
N ALA A 92 -8.57 -31.67 -17.20
CA ALA A 92 -7.63 -32.68 -16.69
C ALA A 92 -6.18 -32.18 -16.60
N THR A 93 -5.79 -31.28 -17.51
CA THR A 93 -4.51 -30.57 -17.49
C THR A 93 -4.73 -29.07 -17.46
N ARG A 94 -3.77 -28.31 -16.92
CA ARG A 94 -3.82 -26.85 -17.00
C ARG A 94 -3.75 -26.41 -18.47
N PRO A 95 -4.60 -25.48 -18.92
CA PRO A 95 -4.37 -24.81 -20.19
C PRO A 95 -3.03 -24.07 -20.19
N VAL A 96 -2.43 -23.92 -21.36
CA VAL A 96 -1.15 -23.23 -21.56
C VAL A 96 -1.35 -22.07 -22.52
N LEU A 97 -1.03 -20.84 -22.09
CA LEU A 97 -0.94 -19.67 -22.97
C LEU A 97 0.47 -19.61 -23.57
N VAL A 98 0.57 -19.56 -24.89
CA VAL A 98 1.84 -19.72 -25.62
C VAL A 98 2.15 -18.45 -26.42
N LEU A 99 3.32 -17.86 -26.16
CA LEU A 99 3.94 -16.92 -27.09
C LEU A 99 4.92 -17.69 -27.99
N GLY A 100 4.56 -17.84 -29.27
CA GLY A 100 5.40 -18.57 -30.22
C GLY A 100 6.79 -17.93 -30.40
N ALA A 101 7.74 -18.69 -30.93
CA ALA A 101 9.07 -18.16 -31.22
C ALA A 101 9.00 -16.95 -32.18
N ASN A 102 9.82 -15.92 -31.93
CA ASN A 102 9.90 -14.71 -32.74
C ASN A 102 8.53 -14.03 -33.00
N THR A 103 7.66 -13.96 -32.00
CA THR A 103 6.32 -13.35 -32.17
C THR A 103 6.46 -11.84 -32.37
N PRO A 104 5.95 -11.25 -33.46
CA PRO A 104 6.12 -9.84 -33.77
C PRO A 104 5.69 -8.91 -32.62
N GLY A 105 6.52 -7.93 -32.28
CA GLY A 105 6.26 -6.94 -31.23
C GLY A 105 6.90 -7.24 -29.87
N PHE A 106 7.56 -8.39 -29.73
CA PHE A 106 8.20 -8.88 -28.49
C PHE A 106 9.74 -8.99 -28.58
N GLN A 107 10.35 -8.33 -29.58
CA GLN A 107 11.80 -8.37 -29.80
C GLN A 107 12.57 -7.29 -29.03
N THR A 108 11.97 -6.13 -28.75
CA THR A 108 12.65 -4.96 -28.18
C THR A 108 11.80 -4.25 -27.13
N GLY A 109 12.47 -3.60 -26.17
CA GLY A 109 11.81 -2.90 -25.05
C GLY A 109 11.25 -3.86 -24.01
N VAL A 110 10.07 -3.54 -23.48
CA VAL A 110 9.22 -4.44 -22.69
C VAL A 110 7.86 -4.56 -23.36
N ALA A 111 7.37 -5.78 -23.52
CA ALA A 111 6.11 -6.12 -24.17
C ALA A 111 5.38 -7.20 -23.37
N THR A 112 4.10 -7.01 -23.04
CA THR A 112 3.37 -7.89 -22.11
C THR A 112 2.38 -8.80 -22.84
N MET A 113 2.39 -10.12 -22.57
CA MET A 113 1.40 -11.04 -23.17
C MET A 113 0.01 -10.84 -22.58
N ILE A 114 -0.06 -10.58 -21.28
CA ILE A 114 -1.30 -10.33 -20.55
C ILE A 114 -1.11 -9.05 -19.75
N ALA A 115 -2.10 -8.15 -19.79
CA ALA A 115 -2.11 -6.95 -18.98
C ALA A 115 -3.44 -6.87 -18.23
N PHE A 116 -3.34 -6.77 -16.91
CA PHE A 116 -4.48 -6.38 -16.09
C PHE A 116 -4.64 -4.87 -16.17
N THR A 117 -5.85 -4.42 -16.46
CA THR A 117 -6.15 -3.02 -16.83
C THR A 117 -6.99 -2.34 -15.75
N GLY A 118 -6.93 -1.02 -15.67
CA GLY A 118 -7.70 -0.22 -14.70
C GLY A 118 -9.03 0.31 -15.23
N GLY A 119 -9.93 0.65 -14.29
CA GLY A 119 -11.19 1.35 -14.57
C GLY A 119 -11.06 2.87 -14.44
N ASP A 120 -12.06 3.62 -14.91
CA ASP A 120 -12.13 5.07 -14.71
C ASP A 120 -12.70 5.44 -13.33
N GLN A 121 -11.92 5.12 -12.27
CA GLN A 121 -12.33 5.21 -10.87
C GLN A 121 -12.92 6.59 -10.49
N TYR A 122 -12.35 7.66 -11.04
CA TYR A 122 -12.73 9.03 -10.72
C TYR A 122 -13.45 9.76 -11.85
N GLN A 123 -13.95 9.03 -12.86
CA GLN A 123 -14.63 9.61 -14.03
C GLN A 123 -13.79 10.71 -14.70
N VAL A 124 -12.48 10.51 -14.81
CA VAL A 124 -11.54 11.50 -15.37
C VAL A 124 -11.66 11.61 -16.89
N GLY A 125 -12.34 10.65 -17.52
CA GLY A 125 -12.49 10.60 -18.98
C GLY A 125 -11.21 10.10 -19.64
N GLU A 126 -10.34 11.02 -20.04
CA GLU A 126 -9.07 10.67 -20.70
C GLU A 126 -8.18 9.79 -19.80
N ILE A 127 -7.23 9.08 -20.40
CA ILE A 127 -6.36 8.12 -19.69
C ILE A 127 -5.10 8.85 -19.24
N PRO A 128 -4.90 9.10 -17.92
CA PRO A 128 -3.77 9.90 -17.49
C PRO A 128 -2.42 9.20 -17.64
N VAL A 129 -2.42 7.87 -17.43
CA VAL A 129 -1.24 7.02 -17.53
C VAL A 129 -1.63 5.74 -18.28
N PRO A 130 -1.35 5.66 -19.60
CA PRO A 130 -1.62 4.45 -20.37
C PRO A 130 -0.55 3.38 -20.14
N VAL A 131 -0.88 2.11 -20.37
CA VAL A 131 0.06 1.00 -20.25
C VAL A 131 1.04 0.97 -21.44
N PRO A 132 2.34 1.23 -21.27
CA PRO A 132 3.28 1.32 -22.39
C PRO A 132 3.68 -0.05 -22.99
N THR A 133 3.48 -1.13 -22.22
CA THR A 133 3.94 -2.48 -22.57
C THR A 133 2.96 -3.28 -23.42
N VAL A 134 1.73 -2.82 -23.62
CA VAL A 134 0.73 -3.55 -24.43
C VAL A 134 1.15 -3.61 -25.89
N ARG A 135 0.78 -4.70 -26.56
CA ARG A 135 1.01 -4.94 -27.98
C ARG A 135 -0.31 -5.33 -28.67
N PRO A 136 -0.67 -4.67 -29.79
CA PRO A 136 -0.04 -3.48 -30.35
C PRO A 136 -0.10 -2.29 -29.38
N THR A 137 0.87 -1.36 -29.49
CA THR A 137 0.93 -0.17 -28.62
C THR A 137 -0.36 0.65 -28.73
N SER A 138 -0.91 1.06 -27.60
CA SER A 138 -2.16 1.81 -27.55
C SER A 138 -2.17 2.80 -26.39
N ALA A 139 -2.50 4.06 -26.68
CA ALA A 139 -2.77 5.06 -25.65
C ALA A 139 -4.16 4.89 -25.00
N LYS A 140 -4.94 3.89 -25.43
CA LYS A 140 -6.32 3.64 -24.98
C LYS A 140 -6.43 2.55 -23.91
N VAL A 141 -5.31 2.04 -23.41
CA VAL A 141 -5.31 1.04 -22.32
C VAL A 141 -4.95 1.72 -21.02
N ARG A 142 -5.91 1.76 -20.09
CA ARG A 142 -5.73 2.36 -18.76
C ARG A 142 -4.96 1.39 -17.87
N ASP A 143 -3.89 1.88 -17.25
CA ASP A 143 -3.17 1.09 -16.25
C ASP A 143 -3.98 0.96 -14.97
N ALA A 144 -3.63 -0.03 -14.15
CA ALA A 144 -4.29 -0.21 -12.86
C ALA A 144 -4.09 1.01 -11.93
N ASN A 145 -5.09 1.22 -11.07
CA ASN A 145 -5.13 2.28 -10.06
C ASN A 145 -5.66 1.71 -8.74
N SER A 146 -5.83 2.56 -7.72
CA SER A 146 -6.37 2.14 -6.41
C SER A 146 -7.78 1.55 -6.44
N GLY A 147 -8.49 1.58 -7.58
CA GLY A 147 -9.79 0.96 -7.77
C GLY A 147 -9.77 -0.36 -8.56
N THR A 148 -8.60 -0.92 -8.89
CA THR A 148 -8.47 -2.11 -9.74
C THR A 148 -8.52 -3.41 -8.92
N PHE A 149 -9.70 -3.76 -8.41
CA PHE A 149 -9.90 -4.90 -7.52
C PHE A 149 -10.30 -6.20 -8.25
N TYR A 150 -10.21 -7.32 -7.53
CA TYR A 150 -10.75 -8.66 -7.84
C TYR A 150 -10.21 -9.42 -9.05
N SER A 151 -9.61 -8.76 -10.03
CA SER A 151 -9.19 -9.47 -11.24
C SER A 151 -8.06 -10.43 -10.93
N SER A 152 -8.19 -11.67 -11.41
CA SER A 152 -7.28 -12.75 -11.04
C SER A 152 -7.12 -13.76 -12.16
N MET A 153 -6.03 -14.52 -12.12
CA MET A 153 -5.79 -15.64 -13.03
C MET A 153 -5.28 -16.85 -12.25
N SER A 154 -5.84 -18.03 -12.50
CA SER A 154 -5.42 -19.23 -11.79
C SER A 154 -5.50 -20.50 -12.61
N ASN A 155 -4.67 -21.49 -12.27
CA ASN A 155 -4.62 -22.81 -12.87
C ASN A 155 -4.33 -22.78 -14.39
N ILE A 156 -3.50 -21.83 -14.82
CA ILE A 156 -3.11 -21.59 -16.22
C ILE A 156 -1.58 -21.49 -16.28
N ASP A 157 -0.96 -22.24 -17.19
CA ASP A 157 0.48 -22.16 -17.41
C ASP A 157 0.79 -21.16 -18.53
N ILE A 158 2.01 -20.64 -18.55
CA ILE A 158 2.50 -19.75 -19.61
C ILE A 158 3.81 -20.27 -20.18
N GLU A 159 3.95 -20.22 -21.51
CA GLU A 159 5.15 -20.61 -22.25
C GLU A 159 5.57 -19.52 -23.23
N ILE A 160 6.83 -19.07 -23.13
CA ILE A 160 7.43 -18.10 -24.05
C ILE A 160 8.56 -18.77 -24.83
N GLY A 161 8.40 -18.80 -26.16
CA GLY A 161 9.42 -19.31 -27.08
C GLY A 161 10.63 -18.38 -27.24
N GLU A 162 11.69 -18.91 -27.85
CA GLU A 162 12.91 -18.19 -28.19
C GLU A 162 12.67 -16.98 -29.12
N GLY A 163 13.55 -15.99 -29.07
CA GLY A 163 13.47 -14.79 -29.91
C GLY A 163 12.45 -13.72 -29.44
N ASN A 164 12.02 -13.80 -28.18
CA ASN A 164 11.10 -12.84 -27.55
C ASN A 164 11.73 -12.18 -26.30
N PRO A 165 12.94 -11.59 -26.38
CA PRO A 165 13.66 -11.09 -25.22
C PRO A 165 13.00 -9.89 -24.51
N ALA A 166 12.03 -9.22 -25.16
CA ALA A 166 11.26 -8.14 -24.54
C ALA A 166 10.00 -8.63 -23.82
N ALA A 167 9.66 -9.93 -23.93
CA ALA A 167 8.41 -10.44 -23.39
C ALA A 167 8.42 -10.46 -21.86
N ALA A 168 7.36 -9.89 -21.28
CA ALA A 168 6.89 -10.19 -19.93
C ALA A 168 5.59 -10.99 -20.06
N ALA A 169 5.45 -12.10 -19.33
CA ALA A 169 4.25 -12.93 -19.45
C ALA A 169 3.00 -12.18 -18.93
N VAL A 170 3.07 -11.64 -17.71
CA VAL A 170 1.93 -10.92 -17.11
C VAL A 170 2.39 -9.57 -16.58
N ARG A 171 1.71 -8.48 -16.97
CA ARG A 171 1.71 -7.23 -16.21
C ARG A 171 0.63 -7.31 -15.13
N PHE A 172 1.03 -7.47 -13.88
CA PHE A 172 0.12 -7.78 -12.77
C PHE A 172 0.11 -6.67 -11.71
N ARG A 173 -0.03 -5.43 -12.17
CA ARG A 173 -0.08 -4.25 -11.30
C ARG A 173 -1.51 -4.11 -10.83
N MET A 174 -1.79 -4.31 -9.55
CA MET A 174 -3.16 -4.48 -9.04
C MET A 174 -3.34 -3.91 -7.63
N ALA A 175 -4.62 -3.76 -7.27
CA ALA A 175 -5.12 -3.46 -5.94
C ALA A 175 -5.63 -4.77 -5.23
N GLN A 176 -6.37 -4.70 -4.11
CA GLN A 176 -6.72 -5.88 -3.29
C GLN A 176 -7.59 -6.91 -4.02
N HIS A 177 -7.60 -8.14 -3.48
CA HIS A 177 -8.31 -9.33 -4.02
C HIS A 177 -7.92 -9.72 -5.45
N ALA A 178 -6.74 -9.30 -5.89
CA ALA A 178 -6.14 -9.75 -7.13
C ALA A 178 -5.06 -10.79 -6.83
N PHE A 179 -5.16 -11.96 -7.47
CA PHE A 179 -4.14 -13.00 -7.37
C PHE A 179 -3.72 -13.63 -8.70
N LEU A 180 -2.49 -14.16 -8.72
CA LEU A 180 -2.09 -15.23 -9.63
C LEU A 180 -1.85 -16.52 -8.83
N ARG A 181 -2.48 -17.64 -9.22
CA ARG A 181 -2.37 -18.90 -8.45
C ARG A 181 -2.25 -20.16 -9.28
N HIS A 182 -1.49 -21.14 -8.79
CA HIS A 182 -1.36 -22.46 -9.42
C HIS A 182 -0.89 -22.36 -10.88
N MET A 183 0.28 -21.74 -11.10
CA MET A 183 0.77 -21.43 -12.45
C MET A 183 2.23 -21.82 -12.64
N ASP A 184 2.55 -22.44 -13.78
CA ASP A 184 3.93 -22.63 -14.24
C ASP A 184 4.29 -21.65 -15.37
N PHE A 185 5.36 -20.88 -15.18
CA PHE A 185 5.93 -19.95 -16.15
C PHE A 185 7.19 -20.55 -16.77
N ARG A 186 7.13 -20.93 -18.05
CA ARG A 186 8.28 -21.41 -18.85
C ARG A 186 8.75 -20.29 -19.76
N LEU A 187 9.81 -19.59 -19.34
CA LEU A 187 10.08 -18.23 -19.83
C LEU A 187 11.03 -18.17 -21.03
N GLY A 188 11.82 -19.21 -21.32
CA GLY A 188 12.75 -19.21 -22.46
C GLY A 188 13.61 -17.93 -22.50
N SER A 189 13.54 -17.20 -23.61
CA SER A 189 14.26 -15.94 -23.82
C SER A 189 13.68 -14.70 -23.11
N ALA A 190 12.52 -14.79 -22.47
CA ALA A 190 11.76 -13.65 -21.93
C ALA A 190 12.55 -12.72 -20.99
N PHE A 191 12.10 -11.47 -20.92
CA PHE A 191 12.55 -10.47 -19.95
C PHE A 191 12.10 -10.84 -18.53
N ALA A 192 10.80 -11.12 -18.34
CA ALA A 192 10.25 -11.46 -17.03
C ALA A 192 9.07 -12.44 -17.12
N GLY A 193 8.80 -13.16 -16.04
CA GLY A 193 7.51 -13.83 -15.87
C GLY A 193 6.43 -12.81 -15.51
N VAL A 194 6.58 -12.17 -14.35
CA VAL A 194 5.71 -11.06 -13.95
C VAL A 194 6.46 -9.73 -14.02
N TYR A 195 5.82 -8.74 -14.63
CA TYR A 195 6.27 -7.36 -14.63
C TYR A 195 5.30 -6.49 -13.86
N GLN A 196 5.77 -5.78 -12.84
CA GLN A 196 4.98 -4.97 -11.91
C GLN A 196 3.91 -5.79 -11.21
N ALA A 197 4.28 -6.41 -10.09
CA ALA A 197 3.44 -7.33 -9.32
C ALA A 197 2.51 -6.59 -8.32
N GLY A 198 1.57 -7.34 -7.75
CA GLY A 198 0.57 -6.92 -6.76
C GLY A 198 -0.70 -7.76 -6.96
N ASN A 199 -1.51 -8.17 -5.98
CA ASN A 199 -1.36 -8.03 -4.53
C ASN A 199 -0.74 -9.30 -3.91
N ILE A 200 -1.21 -10.49 -4.33
CA ILE A 200 -0.67 -11.77 -3.87
C ILE A 200 -0.47 -12.78 -5.00
N MET A 201 0.50 -13.68 -4.83
CA MET A 201 0.65 -14.87 -5.66
C MET A 201 0.85 -16.12 -4.79
N GLU A 202 0.22 -17.23 -5.17
CA GLU A 202 0.25 -18.49 -4.42
C GLU A 202 0.52 -19.67 -5.34
N ASP A 203 1.50 -20.53 -5.01
CA ASP A 203 1.82 -21.71 -5.83
C ASP A 203 2.16 -21.34 -7.28
N VAL A 204 3.12 -20.41 -7.45
CA VAL A 204 3.60 -19.92 -8.74
C VAL A 204 5.06 -20.28 -8.97
N HIS A 205 5.37 -20.86 -10.12
CA HIS A 205 6.70 -21.40 -10.41
C HIS A 205 7.32 -20.82 -11.69
N PHE A 206 8.53 -20.29 -11.59
CA PHE A 206 9.24 -19.61 -12.68
C PHE A 206 10.45 -20.42 -13.15
N HIS A 207 10.49 -20.76 -14.44
CA HIS A 207 11.55 -21.55 -15.07
C HIS A 207 12.22 -20.77 -16.21
N GLY A 208 13.52 -20.51 -16.09
CA GLY A 208 14.29 -19.75 -17.07
C GLY A 208 13.92 -18.27 -17.10
N GLY A 209 14.15 -17.60 -18.23
CA GLY A 209 13.96 -16.15 -18.38
C GLY A 209 15.14 -15.33 -17.83
N ARG A 210 15.15 -14.02 -18.11
CA ARG A 210 16.14 -13.10 -17.53
C ARG A 210 15.87 -12.91 -16.05
N TYR A 211 14.60 -12.65 -15.72
CA TYR A 211 14.05 -12.54 -14.38
C TYR A 211 12.77 -13.36 -14.23
N GLY A 212 12.44 -13.76 -13.01
CA GLY A 212 11.11 -14.31 -12.70
C GLY A 212 10.12 -13.18 -12.48
N ILE A 213 10.47 -12.25 -11.58
CA ILE A 213 9.70 -11.04 -11.30
C ILE A 213 10.60 -9.81 -11.49
N VAL A 214 10.07 -8.79 -12.18
CA VAL A 214 10.62 -7.42 -12.20
C VAL A 214 9.51 -6.48 -11.77
N THR A 215 9.69 -5.71 -10.71
CA THR A 215 8.58 -4.94 -10.15
C THR A 215 9.02 -3.62 -9.54
N GLU A 216 8.13 -2.64 -9.59
CA GLU A 216 8.15 -1.42 -8.78
C GLU A 216 6.91 -1.39 -7.87
N LYS A 217 6.66 -0.26 -7.20
CA LYS A 217 5.43 0.01 -6.43
C LYS A 217 4.19 -0.57 -7.10
N THR A 218 3.40 -1.29 -6.31
CA THR A 218 2.06 -1.78 -6.72
C THR A 218 1.13 -0.57 -6.98
N SER A 219 -0.16 -0.79 -7.25
CA SER A 219 -1.12 0.33 -7.34
C SER A 219 -2.23 0.14 -6.33
N PRO A 220 -2.30 0.98 -5.27
CA PRO A 220 -1.61 2.25 -4.98
C PRO A 220 -0.41 2.15 -4.02
N ALA A 221 0.63 1.40 -4.38
CA ALA A 221 1.80 1.17 -3.55
C ALA A 221 1.50 0.47 -2.20
N TRP A 222 0.57 -0.49 -2.22
CA TRP A 222 0.49 -1.51 -1.17
C TRP A 222 1.56 -2.59 -1.37
N GLN A 223 1.61 -3.50 -0.43
CA GLN A 223 2.59 -4.56 -0.36
C GLN A 223 2.31 -5.65 -1.40
N PHE A 224 3.32 -6.49 -1.66
CA PHE A 224 3.16 -7.66 -2.51
C PHE A 224 3.64 -8.92 -1.77
N THR A 225 2.77 -9.92 -1.69
CA THR A 225 3.10 -11.21 -1.05
C THR A 225 3.21 -12.35 -2.05
N LEU A 226 4.27 -13.15 -1.93
CA LEU A 226 4.50 -14.37 -2.70
C LEU A 226 4.59 -15.58 -1.77
N VAL A 227 3.69 -16.55 -1.94
CA VAL A 227 3.55 -17.72 -1.08
C VAL A 227 3.77 -19.02 -1.86
N ASP A 228 4.43 -19.99 -1.24
CA ASP A 228 4.57 -21.38 -1.74
C ASP A 228 5.12 -21.49 -3.18
N SER A 229 5.99 -20.56 -3.56
CA SER A 229 6.40 -20.35 -4.95
C SER A 229 7.87 -20.68 -5.19
N THR A 230 8.28 -20.85 -6.46
CA THR A 230 9.68 -21.17 -6.78
C THR A 230 10.25 -20.48 -8.01
N PHE A 231 11.57 -20.28 -8.00
CA PHE A 231 12.37 -19.74 -9.09
C PHE A 231 13.51 -20.70 -9.43
N ASP A 232 13.67 -21.03 -10.71
CA ASP A 232 14.70 -21.92 -11.21
C ASP A 232 15.32 -21.40 -12.52
N GLY A 233 16.62 -21.10 -12.51
CA GLY A 233 17.38 -20.89 -13.74
C GLY A 233 17.27 -19.50 -14.35
N GLN A 234 16.88 -18.47 -13.58
CA GLN A 234 16.89 -17.08 -14.07
C GLN A 234 18.32 -16.61 -14.36
N ARG A 235 18.52 -15.96 -15.51
CA ARG A 235 19.85 -15.58 -16.01
C ARG A 235 20.52 -14.48 -15.19
N ASP A 236 19.76 -13.54 -14.64
CA ASP A 236 20.31 -12.39 -13.91
C ASP A 236 19.96 -12.45 -12.42
N ALA A 237 18.66 -12.44 -12.08
CA ALA A 237 18.16 -12.60 -10.73
C ALA A 237 16.78 -13.29 -10.71
N ALA A 238 16.40 -13.95 -9.62
CA ALA A 238 15.04 -14.47 -9.49
C ALA A 238 14.00 -13.34 -9.40
N ILE A 239 14.27 -12.35 -8.54
CA ILE A 239 13.42 -11.17 -8.34
C ILE A 239 14.30 -9.91 -8.44
N ARG A 240 13.86 -8.93 -9.24
CA ARG A 240 14.40 -7.58 -9.28
C ARG A 240 13.31 -6.62 -8.83
N GLU A 241 13.50 -5.94 -7.71
CA GLU A 241 12.46 -5.13 -7.06
C GLU A 241 12.89 -3.67 -6.85
N HIS A 242 11.90 -2.84 -6.55
CA HIS A 242 11.98 -1.39 -6.62
C HIS A 242 10.84 -0.69 -5.87
N GLU A 243 10.86 -0.77 -4.54
CA GLU A 243 9.81 -0.29 -3.63
C GLU A 243 8.49 -1.06 -3.82
N VAL A 244 8.53 -2.38 -3.86
CA VAL A 244 7.31 -3.20 -3.92
C VAL A 244 6.78 -3.61 -2.55
N ASP A 245 7.58 -3.42 -1.49
CA ASP A 245 7.32 -3.91 -0.14
C ASP A 245 7.07 -5.43 -0.12
N LEU A 246 8.08 -6.17 -0.58
CA LEU A 246 8.01 -7.61 -0.86
C LEU A 246 7.94 -8.49 0.40
N THR A 247 6.94 -9.35 0.46
CA THR A 247 6.82 -10.41 1.47
C THR A 247 6.91 -11.80 0.82
N LEU A 248 7.82 -12.65 1.30
CA LEU A 248 8.01 -14.02 0.80
C LEU A 248 7.71 -15.04 1.90
N VAL A 249 6.84 -16.00 1.62
CA VAL A 249 6.52 -17.09 2.55
C VAL A 249 6.71 -18.44 1.86
N ASN A 250 7.63 -19.25 2.41
CA ASN A 250 7.93 -20.59 1.89
C ASN A 250 8.39 -20.59 0.40
N VAL A 251 9.21 -19.61 0.00
CA VAL A 251 9.70 -19.48 -1.38
C VAL A 251 11.04 -20.19 -1.60
N GLY A 252 11.19 -20.89 -2.74
CA GLY A 252 12.45 -21.53 -3.14
C GLY A 252 13.10 -20.82 -4.33
N ILE A 253 14.36 -20.44 -4.22
CA ILE A 253 15.12 -19.77 -5.29
C ILE A 253 16.37 -20.59 -5.58
N LYS A 254 16.52 -21.04 -6.83
CA LYS A 254 17.65 -21.90 -7.20
C LYS A 254 18.25 -21.61 -8.57
N ASN A 255 19.53 -21.97 -8.70
CA ASN A 255 20.29 -21.95 -9.95
C ASN A 255 20.29 -20.59 -10.66
N THR A 256 20.50 -19.50 -9.91
CA THR A 256 20.51 -18.13 -10.44
C THR A 256 21.69 -17.34 -9.87
N PRO A 257 22.18 -16.27 -10.52
CA PRO A 257 23.25 -15.46 -9.93
C PRO A 257 22.83 -14.73 -8.66
N VAL A 258 21.68 -14.08 -8.65
CA VAL A 258 21.16 -13.32 -7.51
C VAL A 258 19.77 -13.83 -7.15
N GLY A 259 19.49 -14.00 -5.87
CA GLY A 259 18.14 -14.34 -5.44
C GLY A 259 17.22 -13.13 -5.62
N ILE A 260 17.40 -12.13 -4.76
CA ILE A 260 16.60 -10.90 -4.75
C ILE A 260 17.53 -9.70 -4.94
N GLU A 261 17.23 -8.86 -5.92
CA GLU A 261 17.99 -7.66 -6.24
C GLU A 261 17.15 -6.40 -6.01
N ILE A 262 17.50 -5.63 -4.99
CA ILE A 262 17.01 -4.25 -4.84
C ILE A 262 17.82 -3.37 -5.81
N ASP A 263 17.11 -2.68 -6.70
CA ASP A 263 17.72 -1.87 -7.75
C ASP A 263 18.62 -0.75 -7.18
N ARG A 264 19.64 -0.36 -7.94
CA ARG A 264 20.57 0.69 -7.52
C ARG A 264 19.82 2.01 -7.29
N GLY A 265 20.06 2.63 -6.15
CA GLY A 265 19.45 3.92 -5.80
C GLY A 265 18.04 3.79 -5.21
N TYR A 266 17.58 2.57 -4.98
CA TYR A 266 16.27 2.28 -4.40
C TYR A 266 16.36 1.60 -3.05
N SER A 267 15.37 1.94 -2.22
CA SER A 267 15.05 1.28 -0.96
C SER A 267 13.90 0.31 -1.16
N ASP A 268 13.72 -0.65 -0.24
CA ASP A 268 12.55 -1.53 -0.22
C ASP A 268 12.32 -2.11 1.19
N SER A 269 11.07 -2.48 1.48
CA SER A 269 10.67 -3.22 2.68
C SER A 269 10.52 -4.71 2.35
N LEU A 270 11.61 -5.47 2.47
CA LEU A 270 11.67 -6.89 2.13
C LEU A 270 11.58 -7.75 3.40
N TRP A 271 10.61 -8.68 3.45
CA TRP A 271 10.53 -9.71 4.49
C TRP A 271 10.45 -11.13 3.90
N GLY A 272 11.34 -12.02 4.30
CA GLY A 272 11.34 -13.41 3.86
C GLY A 272 11.24 -14.42 5.00
N LYS A 273 10.17 -15.21 5.05
CA LYS A 273 9.98 -16.32 5.99
C LYS A 273 10.12 -17.68 5.30
N ASN A 274 10.98 -18.55 5.84
CA ASN A 274 11.24 -19.90 5.30
C ASN A 274 11.74 -19.90 3.84
N VAL A 275 12.47 -18.86 3.43
CA VAL A 275 13.04 -18.75 2.08
C VAL A 275 14.23 -19.68 1.91
N ARG A 276 14.34 -20.36 0.78
CA ARG A 276 15.39 -21.34 0.49
C ARG A 276 16.20 -20.90 -0.72
N PHE A 277 17.51 -20.71 -0.55
CA PHE A 277 18.43 -20.37 -1.62
C PHE A 277 19.32 -21.57 -1.96
N GLU A 278 19.33 -22.01 -3.22
CA GLU A 278 20.16 -23.16 -3.63
C GLU A 278 20.95 -22.87 -4.90
N ASN A 279 22.28 -23.00 -4.85
CA ASN A 279 23.17 -22.67 -5.96
C ASN A 279 23.04 -21.22 -6.44
N VAL A 280 22.77 -20.29 -5.53
CA VAL A 280 22.78 -18.86 -5.82
C VAL A 280 24.22 -18.34 -5.81
N SER A 281 24.75 -18.00 -6.98
CA SER A 281 26.21 -17.91 -7.18
C SER A 281 26.84 -16.59 -6.77
N LYS A 282 26.10 -15.47 -6.73
CA LYS A 282 26.61 -14.14 -6.34
C LYS A 282 26.14 -13.71 -4.95
N ALA A 283 24.83 -13.65 -4.70
CA ALA A 283 24.27 -13.26 -3.42
C ALA A 283 22.81 -13.71 -3.29
N ALA A 284 22.39 -14.15 -2.09
CA ALA A 284 20.97 -14.43 -1.83
C ALA A 284 20.13 -13.15 -1.95
N VAL A 285 20.61 -12.05 -1.38
CA VAL A 285 20.01 -10.72 -1.49
C VAL A 285 21.07 -9.63 -1.76
N VAL A 286 20.76 -8.71 -2.67
CA VAL A 286 21.52 -7.47 -2.90
C VAL A 286 20.70 -6.29 -2.40
N ILE A 287 21.28 -5.53 -1.46
CA ILE A 287 20.65 -4.40 -0.77
C ILE A 287 21.24 -3.09 -1.31
N SER A 288 20.38 -2.14 -1.66
CA SER A 288 20.74 -0.80 -2.14
C SER A 288 20.16 0.29 -1.22
N ALA A 289 20.56 1.55 -1.44
CA ALA A 289 20.13 2.70 -0.64
C ALA A 289 20.37 2.50 0.87
N GLU A 290 21.61 2.14 1.21
CA GLU A 290 22.02 2.01 2.60
C GLU A 290 21.75 3.31 3.37
N ASN A 291 21.22 3.19 4.59
CA ASN A 291 20.85 4.30 5.48
C ASN A 291 19.62 5.12 5.04
N SER A 292 18.83 4.64 4.07
CA SER A 292 17.44 5.07 3.89
C SER A 292 16.55 4.42 4.94
N VAL A 293 15.60 5.17 5.51
CA VAL A 293 14.64 4.63 6.48
C VAL A 293 13.70 3.60 5.84
N PHE A 294 13.53 3.70 4.52
CA PHE A 294 12.71 2.79 3.72
C PHE A 294 13.47 1.52 3.31
N THR A 295 14.79 1.41 3.56
CA THR A 295 15.52 0.17 3.32
C THR A 295 15.42 -0.71 4.56
N GLN A 296 14.43 -1.60 4.55
CA GLN A 296 14.06 -2.44 5.69
C GLN A 296 14.05 -3.90 5.22
N VAL A 297 15.15 -4.63 5.45
CA VAL A 297 15.34 -5.98 4.89
C VAL A 297 15.42 -7.00 6.02
N GLY A 298 14.57 -8.02 6.01
CA GLY A 298 14.51 -9.04 7.05
C GLY A 298 14.27 -10.46 6.52
N PHE A 299 14.85 -11.45 7.20
CA PHE A 299 14.56 -12.86 6.99
C PHE A 299 14.39 -13.59 8.30
N ASP A 300 13.39 -14.46 8.36
CA ASP A 300 13.13 -15.41 9.44
C ASP A 300 13.24 -16.84 8.91
N ASN A 301 14.15 -17.62 9.51
CA ASN A 301 14.34 -19.03 9.19
C ASN A 301 14.65 -19.33 7.71
N ALA A 302 15.49 -18.53 7.05
CA ALA A 302 15.96 -18.85 5.71
C ALA A 302 17.02 -19.97 5.74
N THR A 303 17.14 -20.71 4.65
CA THR A 303 18.21 -21.71 4.47
C THR A 303 18.92 -21.49 3.15
N ALA A 304 20.20 -21.82 3.11
CA ALA A 304 21.00 -21.63 1.93
C ALA A 304 21.97 -22.80 1.70
N THR A 305 22.09 -23.22 0.45
CA THR A 305 23.01 -24.26 -0.02
C THR A 305 23.81 -23.73 -1.18
N ASN A 306 25.14 -23.83 -1.10
CA ASN A 306 26.04 -23.38 -2.16
C ASN A 306 25.78 -21.92 -2.56
N THR A 307 25.62 -21.07 -1.54
CA THR A 307 25.36 -19.63 -1.66
C THR A 307 26.33 -18.88 -0.75
N PRO A 308 27.53 -18.54 -1.25
CA PRO A 308 28.64 -18.08 -0.40
C PRO A 308 28.37 -16.74 0.29
N VAL A 309 27.61 -15.85 -0.36
CA VAL A 309 27.19 -14.56 0.18
C VAL A 309 25.70 -14.60 0.42
N PHE A 310 25.28 -14.38 1.66
CA PHE A 310 23.86 -14.22 1.98
C PHE A 310 23.40 -12.83 1.57
N ALA A 311 23.95 -11.78 2.18
CA ALA A 311 23.61 -10.40 1.85
C ALA A 311 24.81 -9.64 1.27
N ARG A 312 24.57 -8.84 0.24
CA ARG A 312 25.55 -7.90 -0.33
C ARG A 312 24.98 -6.49 -0.34
N PHE A 313 25.71 -5.57 0.27
CA PHE A 313 25.39 -4.15 0.30
C PHE A 313 26.04 -3.45 -0.89
N ARG A 314 25.23 -2.85 -1.76
CA ARG A 314 25.67 -2.32 -3.05
C ARG A 314 26.52 -1.07 -2.92
N ASP A 315 26.19 -0.19 -1.98
CA ASP A 315 26.78 1.15 -1.90
C ASP A 315 28.11 1.11 -1.16
N SER A 316 28.18 0.37 -0.05
CA SER A 316 29.38 0.18 0.76
C SER A 316 30.25 -0.99 0.30
N GLY A 317 29.71 -1.91 -0.50
CA GLY A 317 30.39 -3.15 -0.91
C GLY A 317 30.49 -4.21 0.19
N LYS A 318 29.93 -3.96 1.39
CA LYS A 318 29.96 -4.91 2.52
C LYS A 318 29.20 -6.19 2.17
N THR A 319 29.58 -7.29 2.79
CA THR A 319 28.91 -8.59 2.63
C THR A 319 28.67 -9.27 3.97
N VAL A 320 27.62 -10.09 4.02
CA VAL A 320 27.37 -11.07 5.08
C VAL A 320 27.52 -12.45 4.47
N ALA A 321 28.59 -13.16 4.86
CA ALA A 321 28.92 -14.48 4.33
C ALA A 321 28.06 -15.59 4.96
N GLY A 322 27.81 -16.64 4.20
CA GLY A 322 27.26 -17.89 4.71
C GLY A 322 28.28 -18.66 5.57
N LYS A 323 27.80 -19.60 6.40
CA LYS A 323 28.67 -20.46 7.24
C LYS A 323 28.71 -21.91 6.72
N GLY A 324 29.62 -22.17 5.79
CA GLY A 324 29.79 -23.48 5.15
C GLY A 324 28.96 -23.62 3.87
N ARG A 325 28.94 -24.84 3.30
CA ARG A 325 28.17 -25.13 2.08
C ARG A 325 26.66 -25.00 2.33
N ASP A 326 26.19 -25.55 3.45
CA ASP A 326 24.80 -25.56 3.87
C ASP A 326 24.68 -24.81 5.19
N TYR A 327 23.80 -23.81 5.27
CA TYR A 327 23.59 -23.01 6.47
C TYR A 327 22.15 -22.58 6.63
N ARG A 328 21.79 -22.29 7.88
CA ARG A 328 20.53 -21.66 8.28
C ARG A 328 20.80 -20.22 8.69
N VAL A 329 19.94 -19.33 8.26
CA VAL A 329 19.82 -17.97 8.76
C VAL A 329 18.61 -17.95 9.69
N GLY A 330 18.87 -18.03 11.00
CA GLY A 330 17.83 -18.00 12.02
C GLY A 330 17.06 -16.68 11.96
N SER A 331 17.81 -15.58 11.92
CA SER A 331 17.29 -14.24 11.64
C SER A 331 18.33 -13.43 10.88
N PHE A 332 17.88 -12.60 9.94
CA PHE A 332 18.67 -11.51 9.37
C PHE A 332 17.83 -10.24 9.39
N THR A 333 18.43 -9.10 9.75
CA THR A 333 17.80 -7.79 9.60
C THR A 333 18.82 -6.75 9.19
N TYR A 334 18.43 -5.87 8.27
CA TYR A 334 19.09 -4.61 8.00
C TYR A 334 18.07 -3.48 7.97
N GLY A 335 18.41 -2.35 8.58
CA GLY A 335 17.61 -1.12 8.53
C GLY A 335 17.60 -0.40 9.87
N LEU A 336 16.72 0.61 9.99
CA LEU A 336 16.59 1.42 11.19
C LEU A 336 16.09 0.55 12.35
N THR A 337 16.92 0.35 13.38
CA THR A 337 16.66 -0.53 14.52
C THR A 337 16.48 0.29 15.80
N LEU A 338 15.35 0.10 16.46
CA LEU A 338 15.02 0.75 17.73
C LEU A 338 15.37 -0.19 18.88
N SER A 339 16.15 0.30 19.85
CA SER A 339 16.55 -0.47 21.02
C SER A 339 15.42 -0.68 22.04
N GLY A 340 14.33 0.08 21.93
CA GLY A 340 13.15 -0.02 22.77
C GLY A 340 12.19 1.15 22.58
N LEU A 341 11.08 1.14 23.34
CA LEU A 341 10.10 2.21 23.35
C LEU A 341 10.72 3.55 23.79
N GLY A 342 10.31 4.66 23.17
CA GLY A 342 10.84 6.00 23.46
C GLY A 342 12.24 6.29 22.90
N GLN A 343 12.88 5.33 22.22
CA GLN A 343 14.21 5.50 21.65
C GLN A 343 14.15 5.81 20.16
N MET A 344 15.12 6.58 19.67
CA MET A 344 15.32 6.78 18.23
C MET A 344 16.12 5.62 17.64
N GLY A 345 15.94 5.39 16.34
CA GLY A 345 16.56 4.27 15.66
C GLY A 345 18.02 4.52 15.24
N GLU A 346 18.76 3.42 15.11
CA GLU A 346 20.11 3.37 14.51
C GLU A 346 20.13 2.31 13.41
N TYR A 347 20.79 2.57 12.29
CA TYR A 347 20.95 1.56 11.25
C TYR A 347 21.86 0.42 11.72
N LYS A 348 21.35 -0.81 11.67
CA LYS A 348 22.09 -2.01 12.09
C LYS A 348 21.92 -3.13 11.09
N THR A 349 22.93 -3.99 11.02
CA THR A 349 22.84 -5.30 10.41
C THR A 349 22.97 -6.34 11.51
N VAL A 350 21.97 -7.20 11.66
CA VAL A 350 21.99 -8.34 12.59
C VAL A 350 21.83 -9.61 11.77
N ALA A 351 22.67 -10.61 12.02
CA ALA A 351 22.65 -11.87 11.31
C ALA A 351 22.98 -13.03 12.26
N ASP A 352 21.99 -13.89 12.49
CA ASP A 352 22.15 -15.18 13.14
C ASP A 352 22.27 -16.26 12.06
N ILE A 353 23.50 -16.73 11.85
CA ILE A 353 23.81 -17.72 10.81
C ILE A 353 24.53 -18.90 11.47
N THR A 354 24.07 -20.11 11.19
CA THR A 354 24.63 -21.36 11.71
C THR A 354 24.79 -22.40 10.60
N PRO A 355 25.87 -23.21 10.57
CA PRO A 355 25.96 -24.35 9.66
C PRO A 355 24.78 -25.30 9.81
N LEU A 356 24.32 -25.89 8.70
CA LEU A 356 23.19 -26.80 8.66
C LEU A 356 23.67 -28.22 8.35
N THR A 357 23.34 -29.18 9.22
CA THR A 357 23.75 -30.59 9.08
C THR A 357 22.73 -31.44 8.33
N ALA A 358 21.45 -31.04 8.32
CA ALA A 358 20.37 -31.72 7.62
C ALA A 358 19.34 -30.73 7.07
N LYS A 359 18.84 -30.98 5.86
CA LYS A 359 17.76 -30.19 5.26
C LYS A 359 16.40 -30.70 5.73
N LYS A 360 15.51 -29.79 6.12
CA LYS A 360 14.09 -30.10 6.31
C LYS A 360 13.35 -29.90 5.00
N ALA A 361 12.43 -30.79 4.67
CA ALA A 361 11.52 -30.59 3.55
C ALA A 361 10.67 -29.32 3.78
N ALA A 362 10.45 -28.56 2.70
CA ALA A 362 9.54 -27.43 2.73
C ALA A 362 8.13 -27.91 3.07
N THR A 363 7.39 -27.12 3.86
CA THR A 363 5.98 -27.38 4.17
C THR A 363 5.19 -26.21 3.59
N PRO A 364 4.15 -26.46 2.78
CA PRO A 364 3.28 -25.39 2.27
C PRO A 364 2.75 -24.52 3.41
N ALA A 365 2.74 -23.21 3.19
CA ALA A 365 2.17 -22.23 4.10
C ALA A 365 0.64 -22.17 3.97
N LEU A 366 0.13 -22.45 2.75
CA LEU A 366 -1.29 -22.55 2.47
C LEU A 366 -1.70 -24.02 2.31
N ARG A 367 -2.91 -24.31 2.78
CA ARG A 367 -3.51 -25.63 2.64
C ARG A 367 -4.16 -25.74 1.26
N ALA A 368 -3.94 -26.86 0.59
CA ALA A 368 -4.65 -27.15 -0.66
C ALA A 368 -6.15 -27.36 -0.41
N LEU A 369 -6.98 -26.90 -1.34
CA LEU A 369 -8.40 -27.23 -1.36
C LEU A 369 -8.60 -28.75 -1.56
N PRO A 370 -9.69 -29.34 -1.05
CA PRO A 370 -10.07 -30.71 -1.38
C PRO A 370 -10.25 -30.92 -2.88
N SER A 371 -10.11 -32.17 -3.33
CA SER A 371 -10.26 -32.52 -4.75
C SER A 371 -11.65 -32.11 -5.26
N MET A 372 -11.72 -31.63 -6.50
CA MET A 372 -13.01 -31.32 -7.16
C MET A 372 -13.99 -32.50 -7.17
N ALA A 373 -13.49 -33.75 -7.10
CA ALA A 373 -14.35 -34.94 -6.99
C ALA A 373 -15.16 -34.99 -5.68
N GLU A 374 -14.76 -34.24 -4.65
CA GLU A 374 -15.48 -34.13 -3.38
C GLU A 374 -16.50 -32.99 -3.37
N TRP A 375 -16.45 -32.09 -4.36
CA TRP A 375 -17.27 -30.87 -4.34
C TRP A 375 -18.73 -31.19 -4.64
N THR A 376 -19.62 -30.71 -3.78
CA THR A 376 -21.07 -30.77 -4.00
C THR A 376 -21.60 -29.36 -4.32
N ASN A 377 -22.19 -29.18 -5.49
CA ASN A 377 -22.82 -27.91 -5.88
C ASN A 377 -24.10 -27.68 -5.06
N VAL A 378 -24.15 -26.60 -4.28
CA VAL A 378 -25.30 -26.29 -3.41
C VAL A 378 -26.63 -26.13 -4.18
N LYS A 379 -26.59 -25.70 -5.45
CA LYS A 379 -27.80 -25.54 -6.27
C LYS A 379 -28.48 -26.89 -6.55
N SER A 380 -27.71 -27.97 -6.64
CA SER A 380 -28.25 -29.33 -6.77
C SER A 380 -28.96 -29.82 -5.50
N LEU A 381 -28.71 -29.18 -4.35
CA LEU A 381 -29.29 -29.49 -3.05
C LEU A 381 -30.52 -28.63 -2.71
N GLY A 382 -30.94 -27.77 -3.65
CA GLY A 382 -32.13 -26.93 -3.52
C GLY A 382 -31.89 -25.48 -3.10
N VAL A 383 -30.63 -25.09 -2.85
CA VAL A 383 -30.22 -23.69 -2.60
C VAL A 383 -30.37 -22.88 -3.89
N LYS A 384 -30.89 -21.65 -3.81
CA LYS A 384 -31.19 -20.83 -4.98
C LYS A 384 -30.07 -19.86 -5.35
N GLY A 385 -29.62 -19.04 -4.41
CA GLY A 385 -28.65 -17.97 -4.65
C GLY A 385 -29.17 -16.87 -5.58
N ASP A 386 -30.48 -16.64 -5.62
CA ASP A 386 -31.14 -15.73 -6.58
C ASP A 386 -31.25 -14.27 -6.09
N GLY A 387 -30.73 -13.97 -4.90
CA GLY A 387 -30.78 -12.65 -4.28
C GLY A 387 -32.08 -12.31 -3.55
N SER A 388 -33.03 -13.25 -3.46
CA SER A 388 -34.36 -13.00 -2.88
C SER A 388 -34.90 -14.15 -2.02
N THR A 389 -34.66 -15.39 -2.41
CA THR A 389 -35.08 -16.58 -1.66
C THR A 389 -34.25 -16.71 -0.40
N ASP A 390 -34.90 -16.88 0.75
CA ASP A 390 -34.24 -17.24 2.00
C ASP A 390 -33.70 -18.68 1.91
N ASP A 391 -32.39 -18.79 1.71
CA ASP A 391 -31.67 -20.04 1.54
C ASP A 391 -31.19 -20.64 2.87
N THR A 392 -31.49 -20.03 4.03
CA THR A 392 -30.94 -20.44 5.34
C THR A 392 -31.13 -21.92 5.63
N ALA A 393 -32.36 -22.42 5.51
CA ALA A 393 -32.67 -23.81 5.83
C ALA A 393 -32.04 -24.79 4.82
N ALA A 394 -32.00 -24.41 3.54
CA ALA A 394 -31.42 -25.24 2.49
C ALA A 394 -29.88 -25.30 2.62
N LEU A 395 -29.23 -24.17 2.89
CA LEU A 395 -27.80 -24.08 3.14
C LEU A 395 -27.39 -24.81 4.41
N GLN A 396 -28.12 -24.65 5.52
CA GLN A 396 -27.81 -25.39 6.75
C GLN A 396 -27.92 -26.90 6.51
N LYS A 397 -28.98 -27.36 5.83
CA LYS A 397 -29.13 -28.78 5.46
C LYS A 397 -27.98 -29.27 4.57
N ALA A 398 -27.53 -28.46 3.62
CA ALA A 398 -26.38 -28.79 2.77
C ALA A 398 -25.10 -28.92 3.59
N ILE A 399 -24.86 -27.99 4.53
CA ILE A 399 -23.73 -28.01 5.46
C ILE A 399 -23.78 -29.26 6.34
N ASP A 400 -24.93 -29.62 6.88
CA ASP A 400 -25.06 -30.79 7.76
C ASP A 400 -24.76 -32.10 6.99
N ALA A 401 -25.19 -32.19 5.74
CA ALA A 401 -25.11 -33.40 4.92
C ALA A 401 -23.78 -33.57 4.16
N HIS A 402 -23.08 -32.48 3.82
CA HIS A 402 -21.90 -32.53 2.96
C HIS A 402 -20.73 -31.75 3.56
N ARG A 403 -19.53 -32.34 3.44
CA ARG A 403 -18.29 -31.71 3.92
C ARG A 403 -17.83 -30.57 3.01
N VAL A 404 -17.81 -30.78 1.70
CA VAL A 404 -17.25 -29.83 0.71
C VAL A 404 -18.35 -29.29 -0.18
N LEU A 405 -18.64 -28.00 -0.04
CA LEU A 405 -19.71 -27.32 -0.75
C LEU A 405 -19.15 -26.27 -1.71
N TYR A 406 -19.55 -26.39 -2.97
CA TYR A 406 -19.30 -25.40 -4.00
C TYR A 406 -20.52 -24.48 -4.12
N LEU A 407 -20.29 -23.16 -4.02
CA LEU A 407 -21.27 -22.10 -4.20
C LEU A 407 -21.00 -21.41 -5.54
N PRO A 408 -21.78 -21.70 -6.59
CA PRO A 408 -21.72 -20.94 -7.84
C PRO A 408 -22.01 -19.45 -7.61
N VAL A 409 -21.73 -18.62 -8.61
CA VAL A 409 -22.14 -17.21 -8.62
C VAL A 409 -23.62 -17.08 -8.25
N GLY A 410 -23.90 -16.16 -7.32
CA GLY A 410 -25.21 -15.93 -6.72
C GLY A 410 -25.16 -15.13 -5.42
N PHE A 411 -26.30 -14.52 -5.09
CA PHE A 411 -26.53 -13.86 -3.81
C PHE A 411 -27.46 -14.75 -2.97
N TYR A 412 -26.91 -15.33 -1.92
CA TYR A 412 -27.58 -16.31 -1.06
C TYR A 412 -28.12 -15.60 0.18
N MET A 413 -29.43 -15.32 0.22
CA MET A 413 -30.04 -14.63 1.35
C MET A 413 -30.12 -15.58 2.55
N VAL A 414 -29.69 -15.11 3.72
CA VAL A 414 -29.76 -15.85 4.98
C VAL A 414 -30.40 -14.99 6.07
N SER A 415 -31.31 -15.59 6.83
CA SER A 415 -32.07 -14.93 7.89
C SER A 415 -31.58 -15.28 9.30
N ASP A 416 -30.72 -16.28 9.46
CA ASP A 416 -30.08 -16.65 10.73
C ASP A 416 -28.67 -17.24 10.51
N THR A 417 -27.95 -17.49 11.59
CA THR A 417 -26.58 -18.06 11.56
C THR A 417 -26.54 -19.45 10.93
N LEU A 418 -25.61 -19.64 9.98
CA LEU A 418 -25.22 -20.94 9.46
C LEU A 418 -24.10 -21.53 10.31
N LYS A 419 -24.39 -22.66 10.96
CA LYS A 419 -23.43 -23.37 11.81
C LYS A 419 -22.66 -24.40 10.99
N LEU A 420 -21.34 -24.25 10.97
CA LEU A 420 -20.48 -25.16 10.23
C LEU A 420 -20.21 -26.45 11.02
N ARG A 421 -19.98 -27.55 10.31
CA ARG A 421 -19.44 -28.77 10.91
C ARG A 421 -17.98 -28.56 11.30
N PRO A 422 -17.39 -29.46 12.12
CA PRO A 422 -15.97 -29.40 12.43
C PRO A 422 -15.03 -29.45 11.23
N ASP A 423 -15.46 -29.85 10.04
CA ASP A 423 -14.62 -30.06 8.87
C ASP A 423 -15.20 -29.45 7.57
N THR A 424 -16.21 -28.58 7.69
CA THR A 424 -16.84 -27.93 6.53
C THR A 424 -15.83 -27.13 5.72
N VAL A 425 -15.94 -27.28 4.39
CA VAL A 425 -15.22 -26.52 3.37
C VAL A 425 -16.26 -25.81 2.49
N LEU A 426 -16.22 -24.47 2.42
CA LEU A 426 -17.05 -23.66 1.52
C LEU A 426 -16.17 -23.04 0.44
N ILE A 427 -16.55 -23.20 -0.82
CA ILE A 427 -15.77 -22.78 -1.99
C ILE A 427 -16.64 -21.95 -2.92
N GLY A 428 -16.22 -20.73 -3.21
CA GLY A 428 -16.66 -19.90 -4.35
C GLY A 428 -15.46 -19.54 -5.23
N LEU A 429 -15.72 -18.90 -6.37
CA LEU A 429 -14.67 -18.49 -7.31
C LEU A 429 -14.56 -16.97 -7.46
N HIS A 430 -15.50 -16.21 -6.89
CA HIS A 430 -15.52 -14.76 -6.99
C HIS A 430 -16.24 -14.13 -5.79
N PRO A 431 -15.53 -13.59 -4.78
CA PRO A 431 -16.16 -13.13 -3.54
C PRO A 431 -17.10 -11.93 -3.77
N ALA A 432 -16.87 -11.11 -4.80
CA ALA A 432 -17.78 -10.03 -5.14
C ALA A 432 -19.17 -10.48 -5.64
N ILE A 433 -19.32 -11.66 -6.25
CA ILE A 433 -20.61 -12.09 -6.86
C ILE A 433 -21.07 -13.48 -6.42
N THR A 434 -20.33 -14.13 -5.52
CA THR A 434 -20.76 -15.28 -4.72
C THR A 434 -20.84 -14.84 -3.26
N GLN A 435 -22.02 -14.42 -2.80
CA GLN A 435 -22.17 -13.78 -1.49
C GLN A 435 -23.21 -14.46 -0.60
N LEU A 436 -22.89 -14.65 0.68
CA LEU A 436 -23.88 -14.89 1.73
C LEU A 436 -24.34 -13.53 2.29
N VAL A 437 -25.64 -13.28 2.32
CA VAL A 437 -26.19 -11.95 2.62
C VAL A 437 -27.28 -12.00 3.68
N ILE A 438 -27.11 -11.24 4.76
CA ILE A 438 -28.21 -10.93 5.67
C ILE A 438 -28.98 -9.74 5.08
N PRO A 439 -30.30 -9.86 4.82
CA PRO A 439 -31.08 -8.75 4.32
C PRO A 439 -31.18 -7.63 5.36
N ASP A 440 -31.30 -6.38 4.89
CA ASP A 440 -31.56 -5.24 5.76
C ASP A 440 -32.85 -5.43 6.57
N ASN A 441 -32.89 -4.89 7.78
CA ASN A 441 -34.02 -4.99 8.71
C ASN A 441 -34.41 -6.43 9.09
N ASN A 442 -33.44 -7.35 9.15
CA ASN A 442 -33.71 -8.71 9.56
C ASN A 442 -34.11 -8.75 11.06
N PRO A 443 -35.32 -9.21 11.42
CA PRO A 443 -35.80 -9.24 12.81
C PRO A 443 -34.88 -9.98 13.78
N ASN A 444 -34.18 -11.02 13.34
CA ASN A 444 -33.28 -11.81 14.18
C ASN A 444 -32.02 -11.02 14.59
N HIS A 445 -31.62 -10.04 13.78
CA HIS A 445 -30.41 -9.24 13.96
C HIS A 445 -30.69 -7.83 14.49
N ALA A 446 -31.95 -7.50 14.76
CA ALA A 446 -32.36 -6.22 15.32
C ALA A 446 -32.18 -6.15 16.84
N GLY A 447 -32.18 -4.92 17.37
CA GLY A 447 -32.20 -4.64 18.81
C GLY A 447 -30.89 -4.93 19.55
N VAL A 448 -30.94 -4.87 20.88
CA VAL A 448 -29.80 -5.13 21.76
C VAL A 448 -29.77 -6.62 22.09
N GLY A 449 -28.62 -7.27 21.89
CA GLY A 449 -28.43 -8.67 22.25
C GLY A 449 -27.07 -9.21 21.81
N ALA A 450 -26.83 -10.49 22.09
CA ALA A 450 -25.63 -11.19 21.66
C ALA A 450 -25.47 -11.18 20.13
N VAL A 451 -24.21 -11.20 19.68
CA VAL A 451 -23.82 -11.32 18.28
C VAL A 451 -24.51 -12.51 17.62
N ARG A 452 -24.94 -12.34 16.37
CA ARG A 452 -25.44 -13.38 15.48
C ARG A 452 -24.68 -13.28 14.16
N PRO A 453 -23.68 -14.15 13.93
CA PRO A 453 -22.87 -14.09 12.73
C PRO A 453 -23.59 -14.71 11.53
N ILE A 454 -23.11 -14.44 10.31
CA ILE A 454 -23.50 -15.23 9.11
C ILE A 454 -22.99 -16.66 9.25
N LEU A 455 -21.68 -16.79 9.46
CA LEU A 455 -21.00 -18.08 9.61
C LEU A 455 -20.46 -18.24 11.04
N GLU A 456 -20.74 -19.38 11.66
CA GLU A 456 -20.18 -19.77 12.95
C GLU A 456 -19.48 -21.13 12.85
N THR A 457 -18.20 -21.19 13.22
CA THR A 457 -17.47 -22.47 13.29
C THR A 457 -17.44 -23.06 14.70
N PRO A 458 -17.36 -24.39 14.83
CA PRO A 458 -17.21 -25.02 16.12
C PRO A 458 -15.79 -24.85 16.65
N ARG A 459 -15.66 -24.84 17.99
CA ARG A 459 -14.36 -24.78 18.66
C ARG A 459 -13.45 -25.92 18.21
N GLY A 460 -12.24 -25.59 17.78
CA GLY A 460 -11.23 -26.56 17.37
C GLY A 460 -11.51 -27.27 16.03
N GLY A 461 -12.42 -26.73 15.21
CA GLY A 461 -12.66 -27.24 13.85
C GLY A 461 -11.42 -27.19 12.94
N ASP A 462 -11.55 -27.79 11.77
CA ASP A 462 -10.59 -27.89 10.67
C ASP A 462 -11.25 -27.38 9.37
N ASN A 463 -11.76 -26.15 9.42
CA ASN A 463 -12.62 -25.57 8.39
C ASN A 463 -11.82 -24.86 7.29
N ILE A 464 -12.38 -24.78 6.09
CA ILE A 464 -11.84 -23.95 5.00
C ILE A 464 -12.95 -23.06 4.43
N LEU A 465 -12.69 -21.77 4.29
CA LEU A 465 -13.49 -20.84 3.50
C LEU A 465 -12.63 -20.30 2.35
N SER A 466 -13.14 -20.36 1.12
CA SER A 466 -12.42 -19.87 -0.05
C SER A 466 -13.32 -19.16 -1.04
N GLY A 467 -12.93 -17.96 -1.52
CA GLY A 467 -13.54 -17.32 -2.70
C GLY A 467 -14.99 -16.86 -2.55
N ILE A 468 -15.42 -16.56 -1.32
CA ILE A 468 -16.80 -16.14 -1.00
C ILE A 468 -16.84 -14.74 -0.36
N GLY A 469 -17.93 -14.01 -0.62
CA GLY A 469 -18.24 -12.75 0.04
C GLY A 469 -19.25 -12.93 1.18
N LEU A 470 -19.13 -12.10 2.21
CA LEU A 470 -20.06 -12.07 3.35
C LEU A 470 -20.58 -10.65 3.55
N PHE A 471 -21.90 -10.44 3.45
CA PHE A 471 -22.53 -9.15 3.67
C PHE A 471 -23.55 -9.20 4.79
N THR A 472 -23.31 -8.45 5.86
CA THR A 472 -24.18 -8.39 7.05
C THR A 472 -25.39 -7.49 6.87
N GLY A 473 -25.56 -6.88 5.70
CA GLY A 473 -26.50 -5.78 5.50
C GLY A 473 -25.97 -4.49 6.13
N ARG A 474 -26.72 -3.41 5.96
CA ARG A 474 -26.39 -2.05 6.38
C ARG A 474 -26.81 -1.81 7.84
N VAL A 475 -27.97 -2.31 8.25
CA VAL A 475 -28.64 -1.88 9.51
C VAL A 475 -28.82 -2.96 10.59
N ASN A 476 -28.14 -4.10 10.44
CA ASN A 476 -28.35 -5.26 11.32
C ASN A 476 -27.45 -5.20 12.57
N LEU A 477 -27.94 -4.57 13.64
CA LEU A 477 -27.15 -4.23 14.84
C LEU A 477 -26.41 -5.39 15.50
N ARG A 478 -26.97 -6.60 15.43
CA ARG A 478 -26.39 -7.79 16.07
C ARG A 478 -25.54 -8.62 15.11
N ALA A 479 -25.39 -8.21 13.86
CA ALA A 479 -24.68 -8.97 12.85
C ALA A 479 -23.15 -8.90 13.04
N SER A 480 -22.51 -9.99 12.63
CA SER A 480 -21.08 -10.12 12.35
C SER A 480 -20.96 -11.01 11.10
N ALA A 481 -19.91 -10.88 10.30
CA ALA A 481 -19.81 -11.72 9.11
C ALA A 481 -19.30 -13.12 9.47
N LEU A 482 -18.23 -13.20 10.25
CA LEU A 482 -17.59 -14.48 10.58
C LEU A 482 -17.24 -14.57 12.07
N LEU A 483 -17.84 -15.56 12.75
CA LEU A 483 -17.42 -15.96 14.10
C LEU A 483 -16.60 -17.25 14.01
N TRP A 484 -15.29 -17.11 14.17
CA TRP A 484 -14.33 -18.18 13.91
C TRP A 484 -13.72 -18.74 15.20
N ARG A 485 -13.96 -20.03 15.43
CA ARG A 485 -13.39 -20.80 16.55
C ARG A 485 -12.59 -22.01 16.10
N SER A 486 -12.33 -22.12 14.80
CA SER A 486 -11.62 -23.28 14.23
C SER A 486 -10.15 -23.27 14.61
N GLY A 487 -9.55 -24.45 14.73
CA GLY A 487 -8.17 -24.64 15.19
C GLY A 487 -7.10 -24.33 14.15
N ALA A 488 -5.83 -24.54 14.53
CA ALA A 488 -4.63 -24.11 13.80
C ALA A 488 -4.46 -24.65 12.36
N ASN A 489 -5.20 -25.69 11.96
CA ASN A 489 -5.13 -26.28 10.62
C ASN A 489 -6.18 -25.71 9.64
N SER A 490 -7.03 -24.81 10.13
CA SER A 490 -8.11 -24.21 9.37
C SER A 490 -7.61 -23.06 8.49
N MET A 491 -8.38 -22.70 7.46
CA MET A 491 -7.98 -21.66 6.50
C MET A 491 -9.15 -20.77 6.06
N VAL A 492 -8.88 -19.48 5.91
CA VAL A 492 -9.74 -18.52 5.22
C VAL A 492 -8.89 -17.88 4.11
N ASN A 493 -9.24 -18.10 2.84
CA ASN A 493 -8.48 -17.59 1.70
C ASN A 493 -9.40 -16.88 0.69
N ASP A 494 -9.03 -15.71 0.15
CA ASP A 494 -9.84 -15.02 -0.88
C ASP A 494 -11.29 -14.78 -0.43
N VAL A 495 -11.47 -14.39 0.84
CA VAL A 495 -12.78 -14.06 1.42
C VAL A 495 -12.88 -12.55 1.59
N LYS A 496 -14.01 -11.99 1.15
CA LYS A 496 -14.32 -10.57 1.31
C LYS A 496 -15.44 -10.34 2.31
N ILE A 497 -15.25 -9.43 3.25
CA ILE A 497 -16.35 -8.84 4.01
C ILE A 497 -16.87 -7.62 3.25
N MET A 498 -18.17 -7.55 3.05
CA MET A 498 -18.84 -6.48 2.32
C MET A 498 -19.32 -5.39 3.29
N GLY A 499 -19.29 -4.13 2.86
CA GLY A 499 -19.78 -3.01 3.68
C GLY A 499 -19.15 -1.65 3.41
N GLY A 500 -18.02 -1.58 2.68
CA GLY A 500 -17.36 -0.36 2.22
C GLY A 500 -17.38 -0.18 0.70
N GLY A 501 -16.87 0.96 0.21
CA GLY A 501 -16.92 1.39 -1.20
C GLY A 501 -16.59 0.29 -2.23
N GLY A 502 -17.27 0.31 -3.38
CA GLY A 502 -17.06 -0.68 -4.46
C GLY A 502 -17.68 -2.06 -4.23
N THR A 503 -18.47 -2.25 -3.16
CA THR A 503 -19.23 -3.48 -2.89
C THR A 503 -20.44 -3.62 -3.82
N PRO A 504 -20.53 -4.67 -4.65
CA PRO A 504 -21.77 -5.02 -5.32
C PRO A 504 -22.78 -5.61 -4.32
N THR A 505 -24.03 -5.20 -4.44
CA THR A 505 -25.11 -5.56 -3.52
C THR A 505 -26.22 -6.29 -4.26
N ALA A 506 -26.91 -7.21 -3.58
CA ALA A 506 -28.00 -7.98 -4.16
C ALA A 506 -29.17 -7.09 -4.66
N ASP A 507 -29.38 -5.94 -4.03
CA ASP A 507 -30.40 -4.97 -4.41
C ASP A 507 -29.95 -3.99 -5.52
N GLY A 508 -28.69 -4.09 -5.97
CA GLY A 508 -28.09 -3.21 -6.96
C GLY A 508 -27.91 -1.76 -6.51
N LYS A 509 -28.18 -1.45 -5.23
CA LYS A 509 -28.04 -0.10 -4.68
C LYS A 509 -26.64 0.09 -4.13
N SER A 510 -26.03 1.22 -4.44
CA SER A 510 -24.76 1.61 -3.83
C SER A 510 -24.88 1.65 -2.30
N LEU A 511 -23.78 1.38 -1.63
CA LEU A 511 -23.67 1.72 -0.21
C LEU A 511 -23.83 3.24 -0.07
N GLY A 512 -24.61 3.70 0.91
CA GLY A 512 -24.97 5.12 1.05
C GLY A 512 -26.15 5.61 0.18
N ALA A 513 -26.83 4.75 -0.58
CA ALA A 513 -28.07 5.12 -1.28
C ALA A 513 -29.25 5.46 -0.34
N ALA A 514 -29.13 5.14 0.95
CA ALA A 514 -30.10 5.52 1.97
C ALA A 514 -29.92 7.01 2.32
N GLN A 515 -31.02 7.78 2.25
CA GLN A 515 -30.99 9.22 2.53
C GLN A 515 -30.85 9.49 4.04
N ALA A 516 -30.15 10.58 4.39
CA ALA A 516 -30.17 11.09 5.77
C ALA A 516 -31.60 11.46 6.19
N ARG A 517 -31.96 11.14 7.44
CA ARG A 517 -33.29 11.26 8.05
C ARG A 517 -34.34 10.31 7.47
N SER A 518 -33.91 9.16 6.95
CA SER A 518 -34.81 8.10 6.48
C SER A 518 -35.33 7.21 7.60
N GLY A 519 -34.82 7.37 8.83
CA GLY A 519 -35.10 6.51 9.97
C GLY A 519 -34.18 5.28 10.04
N ASP A 520 -33.26 5.15 9.08
CA ASP A 520 -32.15 4.19 9.09
C ASP A 520 -31.01 4.77 9.96
N PRO A 521 -30.62 4.11 11.06
CA PRO A 521 -29.57 4.62 11.95
C PRO A 521 -28.23 4.88 11.26
N VAL A 522 -27.88 4.12 10.24
CA VAL A 522 -26.63 4.28 9.48
C VAL A 522 -26.74 5.46 8.50
N ALA A 523 -27.86 5.58 7.80
CA ALA A 523 -28.13 6.74 6.95
C ALA A 523 -28.26 8.04 7.78
N ASP A 524 -28.67 7.92 9.05
CA ASP A 524 -28.83 9.02 10.00
C ASP A 524 -27.54 9.34 10.78
N GLY A 525 -26.41 8.71 10.44
CA GLY A 525 -25.08 9.04 10.95
C GLY A 525 -24.59 8.24 12.17
N ARG A 526 -25.22 7.10 12.50
CA ARG A 526 -24.74 6.15 13.53
C ARG A 526 -24.02 4.98 12.88
N TRP A 527 -22.78 5.22 12.50
CA TRP A 527 -21.87 4.19 12.00
C TRP A 527 -21.30 3.43 13.21
N ASP A 528 -20.62 2.29 13.01
CA ASP A 528 -20.27 1.39 14.15
C ASP A 528 -21.53 0.92 14.91
N ALA A 529 -22.44 0.37 14.11
CA ALA A 529 -23.71 -0.16 14.59
C ALA A 529 -23.71 -1.69 14.68
N GLN A 530 -22.70 -2.36 14.11
CA GLN A 530 -22.57 -3.81 14.04
C GLN A 530 -21.35 -4.33 14.83
N TYR A 531 -21.38 -5.61 15.19
CA TYR A 531 -20.22 -6.28 15.80
C TYR A 531 -19.06 -6.39 14.79
N PRO A 532 -17.85 -6.76 15.23
CA PRO A 532 -16.71 -6.85 14.33
C PRO A 532 -16.99 -7.73 13.11
N SER A 533 -16.45 -7.33 11.96
CA SER A 533 -16.65 -8.05 10.69
C SER A 533 -16.20 -9.50 10.80
N ILE A 534 -14.95 -9.71 11.21
CA ILE A 534 -14.39 -11.02 11.54
C ILE A 534 -14.07 -11.04 13.03
N TRP A 535 -14.58 -12.05 13.74
CA TRP A 535 -14.28 -12.28 15.14
C TRP A 535 -13.71 -13.69 15.34
N VAL A 536 -12.39 -13.75 15.56
CA VAL A 536 -11.70 -14.98 15.98
C VAL A 536 -11.70 -15.05 17.51
N THR A 537 -12.23 -16.11 18.08
CA THR A 537 -12.36 -16.22 19.55
C THR A 537 -12.41 -17.67 20.05
N ASP A 538 -12.43 -17.86 21.37
CA ASP A 538 -12.58 -19.15 22.06
C ASP A 538 -11.63 -20.23 21.53
N GLY A 539 -10.33 -19.88 21.44
CA GLY A 539 -9.30 -20.77 20.94
C GLY A 539 -9.24 -20.92 19.41
N GLY A 540 -9.85 -20.01 18.65
CA GLY A 540 -9.72 -19.94 17.19
C GLY A 540 -8.30 -19.58 16.72
N GLY A 541 -7.90 -20.08 15.55
CA GLY A 541 -6.61 -19.82 14.91
C GLY A 541 -6.62 -20.26 13.44
N GLY A 542 -5.46 -20.63 12.91
CA GLY A 542 -5.31 -21.04 11.51
C GLY A 542 -4.81 -19.93 10.60
N THR A 543 -4.89 -20.16 9.28
CA THR A 543 -4.30 -19.27 8.27
C THR A 543 -5.36 -18.41 7.59
N PHE A 544 -5.10 -17.12 7.49
CA PHE A 544 -5.90 -16.13 6.78
C PHE A 544 -5.04 -15.52 5.69
N ALA A 545 -5.43 -15.66 4.43
CA ALA A 545 -4.67 -15.17 3.28
C ALA A 545 -5.58 -14.46 2.28
N ASP A 546 -5.14 -13.35 1.69
CA ASP A 546 -5.94 -12.61 0.68
C ASP A 546 -7.37 -12.32 1.18
N VAL A 547 -7.47 -11.86 2.43
CA VAL A 547 -8.74 -11.47 3.05
C VAL A 547 -8.84 -9.95 3.03
N TRP A 548 -9.97 -9.44 2.56
CA TRP A 548 -10.27 -8.00 2.60
C TRP A 548 -11.53 -7.76 3.40
N SER A 549 -11.44 -6.88 4.40
CA SER A 549 -12.59 -6.48 5.20
C SER A 549 -12.82 -4.98 5.11
N PRO A 550 -13.53 -4.47 4.08
CA PRO A 550 -14.06 -3.11 4.08
C PRO A 550 -15.50 -3.12 4.61
N ASN A 551 -15.73 -2.72 5.87
CA ASN A 551 -17.08 -2.63 6.42
C ASN A 551 -17.25 -1.51 7.46
N THR A 552 -17.57 -0.35 6.93
CA THR A 552 -17.96 0.86 7.64
C THR A 552 -19.02 0.70 8.74
N PHE A 553 -19.89 -0.31 8.65
CA PHE A 553 -20.96 -0.50 9.64
C PHE A 553 -20.48 -1.23 10.90
N ALA A 554 -19.36 -1.95 10.81
CA ALA A 554 -18.81 -2.73 11.91
C ALA A 554 -17.90 -1.88 12.81
N SER A 555 -17.96 -2.19 14.10
CA SER A 555 -17.10 -1.59 15.13
C SER A 555 -15.61 -1.80 14.87
N ALA A 556 -15.24 -2.97 14.38
CA ALA A 556 -13.89 -3.31 13.97
C ALA A 556 -13.88 -4.27 12.78
N GLY A 557 -12.78 -4.31 12.03
CA GLY A 557 -12.67 -5.23 10.91
C GLY A 557 -12.26 -6.63 11.30
N PHE A 558 -11.21 -6.74 12.09
CA PHE A 558 -10.69 -8.03 12.49
C PHE A 558 -10.39 -8.02 14.00
N TYR A 559 -11.24 -8.71 14.76
CA TYR A 559 -11.09 -8.86 16.19
C TYR A 559 -10.64 -10.28 16.54
N ILE A 560 -9.44 -10.42 17.12
CA ILE A 560 -8.92 -11.68 17.62
C ILE A 560 -8.89 -11.60 19.14
N SER A 561 -9.50 -12.59 19.80
CA SER A 561 -9.64 -12.60 21.25
C SER A 561 -9.47 -13.99 21.84
N ASP A 562 -9.03 -14.07 23.08
CA ASP A 562 -9.09 -15.28 23.92
C ASP A 562 -8.57 -16.55 23.22
N THR A 563 -7.37 -16.45 22.65
CA THR A 563 -6.77 -17.58 21.93
C THR A 563 -5.26 -17.65 22.12
N LYS A 564 -4.78 -18.89 22.21
CA LYS A 564 -3.34 -19.23 22.13
C LYS A 564 -3.06 -20.14 20.95
N THR A 565 -4.10 -20.49 20.19
CA THR A 565 -4.00 -21.30 19.00
C THR A 565 -3.21 -20.51 17.97
N PRO A 566 -2.17 -21.10 17.36
CA PRO A 566 -1.39 -20.41 16.35
C PRO A 566 -2.27 -19.86 15.22
N GLY A 567 -2.00 -18.63 14.82
CA GLY A 567 -2.65 -17.98 13.70
C GLY A 567 -1.66 -17.27 12.79
N PHE A 568 -1.95 -17.28 11.49
CA PHE A 568 -1.10 -16.71 10.46
C PHE A 568 -1.94 -15.81 9.55
N ILE A 569 -1.45 -14.60 9.31
CA ILE A 569 -2.08 -13.60 8.43
C ILE A 569 -1.08 -13.32 7.30
N TYR A 570 -1.50 -13.49 6.04
CA TYR A 570 -0.72 -13.25 4.84
C TYR A 570 -1.49 -12.33 3.88
N GLU A 571 -0.98 -11.11 3.63
CA GLU A 571 -1.61 -10.17 2.70
C GLU A 571 -3.11 -9.94 3.01
N VAL A 572 -3.40 -9.49 4.23
CA VAL A 572 -4.77 -9.21 4.68
C VAL A 572 -4.93 -7.71 4.86
N SER A 573 -5.98 -7.19 4.23
CA SER A 573 -6.32 -5.77 4.21
C SER A 573 -7.60 -5.54 5.04
N VAL A 574 -7.51 -4.64 6.02
CA VAL A 574 -8.63 -4.31 6.92
C VAL A 574 -8.80 -2.80 6.96
N GLU A 575 -9.93 -2.33 6.44
CA GLU A 575 -10.06 -0.94 6.03
C GLU A 575 -11.44 -0.35 6.34
N HIS A 576 -11.48 0.95 6.57
CA HIS A 576 -12.69 1.79 6.62
C HIS A 576 -13.63 1.47 7.79
N HIS A 577 -13.13 0.95 8.90
CA HIS A 577 -13.95 0.77 10.09
C HIS A 577 -13.94 2.03 10.95
N VAL A 578 -14.92 2.17 11.83
CA VAL A 578 -15.10 3.43 12.58
C VAL A 578 -14.16 3.52 13.77
N ARG A 579 -13.93 2.41 14.50
CA ARG A 579 -13.09 2.44 15.71
C ARG A 579 -11.72 1.82 15.50
N ASN A 580 -11.65 0.63 14.92
CA ASN A 580 -10.41 -0.13 14.83
C ASN A 580 -10.37 -0.97 13.55
N GLU A 581 -9.22 -1.05 12.90
CA GLU A 581 -9.03 -2.02 11.83
C GLU A 581 -8.75 -3.40 12.43
N PHE A 582 -7.60 -3.56 13.10
CA PHE A 582 -7.26 -4.75 13.88
C PHE A 582 -7.38 -4.53 15.38
N VAL A 583 -7.96 -5.51 16.08
CA VAL A 583 -7.93 -5.62 17.55
C VAL A 583 -7.45 -7.02 17.94
N LEU A 584 -6.45 -7.09 18.82
CA LEU A 584 -5.99 -8.30 19.47
C LEU A 584 -6.16 -8.15 20.97
N ASP A 585 -6.86 -9.08 21.63
CA ASP A 585 -7.09 -9.03 23.08
C ASP A 585 -6.94 -10.41 23.73
N ASN A 586 -5.96 -10.57 24.63
CA ASN A 586 -5.64 -11.88 25.23
C ASN A 586 -5.26 -12.94 24.17
N VAL A 587 -4.33 -12.56 23.28
CA VAL A 587 -3.87 -13.36 22.13
C VAL A 587 -2.41 -13.79 22.30
N GLU A 588 -2.10 -15.02 21.90
CA GLU A 588 -0.73 -15.56 21.85
C GLU A 588 -0.46 -16.36 20.58
N ASN A 589 0.79 -16.31 20.09
CA ASN A 589 1.31 -17.14 19.00
C ASN A 589 0.77 -16.78 17.60
N TRP A 590 0.65 -15.49 17.31
CA TRP A 590 0.18 -15.00 16.02
C TRP A 590 1.27 -14.30 15.22
N GLU A 591 1.23 -14.47 13.91
CA GLU A 591 2.12 -13.80 12.97
C GLU A 591 1.32 -13.12 11.87
N PHE A 592 1.67 -11.86 11.61
CA PHE A 592 1.08 -11.03 10.58
C PHE A 592 2.17 -10.62 9.61
N LEU A 593 2.09 -11.14 8.39
CA LEU A 593 3.04 -10.83 7.31
C LEU A 593 2.25 -10.09 6.21
N ALA A 594 2.68 -8.87 5.91
CA ALA A 594 1.92 -7.94 5.06
C ALA A 594 0.49 -7.61 5.56
N PRO A 595 0.26 -7.28 6.85
CA PRO A 595 -1.01 -6.69 7.25
C PRO A 595 -1.09 -5.22 6.77
N GLN A 596 -2.16 -4.90 6.06
CA GLN A 596 -2.43 -3.56 5.56
C GLN A 596 -3.72 -3.00 6.19
N THR A 597 -3.73 -1.69 6.43
CA THR A 597 -4.88 -0.98 7.02
C THR A 597 -5.10 0.40 6.42
N GLU A 598 -6.36 0.85 6.34
CA GLU A 598 -6.75 2.16 5.80
C GLU A 598 -7.79 2.90 6.63
N GLN A 599 -7.48 4.16 6.96
CA GLN A 599 -8.45 5.11 7.53
C GLN A 599 -9.03 6.02 6.45
N GLU A 600 -10.33 5.89 6.20
CA GLU A 600 -11.04 6.66 5.18
C GLU A 600 -11.60 7.99 5.73
N VAL A 601 -11.55 9.04 4.90
CA VAL A 601 -11.92 10.41 5.29
C VAL A 601 -13.42 10.56 5.58
N GLY A 602 -14.26 9.83 4.85
CA GLY A 602 -15.71 9.82 5.04
C GLY A 602 -16.15 8.91 6.18
N ASP A 603 -15.39 7.83 6.40
CA ASP A 603 -15.98 6.58 6.89
C ASP A 603 -15.29 5.97 8.13
N GLY A 604 -14.19 6.56 8.60
CA GLY A 604 -13.50 6.14 9.81
C GLY A 604 -12.30 7.04 10.16
N PRO A 605 -12.45 8.38 10.18
CA PRO A 605 -11.31 9.30 10.37
C PRO A 605 -10.62 9.15 11.74
N ASP A 606 -11.32 8.55 12.71
CA ASP A 606 -10.91 8.33 14.10
C ASP A 606 -10.47 6.89 14.40
N ALA A 607 -10.43 6.02 13.38
CA ALA A 607 -10.05 4.63 13.59
C ALA A 607 -8.66 4.52 14.23
N VAL A 608 -8.33 3.34 14.75
CA VAL A 608 -6.96 2.94 15.10
C VAL A 608 -6.60 1.79 14.19
N SER A 609 -5.46 1.88 13.52
CA SER A 609 -5.03 0.81 12.61
C SER A 609 -4.83 -0.52 13.37
N LEU A 610 -4.03 -0.51 14.44
CA LEU A 610 -3.77 -1.71 15.22
C LEU A 610 -3.89 -1.44 16.72
N GLU A 611 -4.69 -2.26 17.40
CA GLU A 611 -4.78 -2.25 18.85
C GLU A 611 -4.47 -3.62 19.45
N VAL A 612 -3.46 -3.69 20.32
CA VAL A 612 -3.02 -4.94 20.96
C VAL A 612 -3.15 -4.81 22.48
N ARG A 613 -3.92 -5.71 23.08
CA ARG A 613 -4.30 -5.72 24.49
C ARG A 613 -3.95 -7.06 25.12
N ASN A 614 -3.35 -7.06 26.31
CA ASN A 614 -3.16 -8.27 27.13
C ASN A 614 -2.48 -9.44 26.39
N SER A 615 -1.65 -9.16 25.39
CA SER A 615 -1.20 -10.17 24.41
C SER A 615 0.32 -10.32 24.43
N ARG A 616 0.81 -11.46 23.91
CA ARG A 616 2.24 -11.75 23.82
C ARG A 616 2.61 -12.74 22.72
N ASN A 617 3.89 -12.81 22.38
CA ASN A 617 4.41 -13.64 21.30
C ASN A 617 3.67 -13.39 19.97
N ILE A 618 3.73 -12.14 19.51
CA ILE A 618 3.14 -11.71 18.25
C ILE A 618 4.22 -11.09 17.37
N LEU A 619 4.21 -11.45 16.09
CA LEU A 619 5.06 -10.82 15.06
C LEU A 619 4.18 -10.03 14.09
N PHE A 620 4.54 -8.78 13.86
CA PHE A 620 4.10 -7.99 12.70
C PHE A 620 5.32 -7.79 11.80
N ALA A 621 5.26 -8.21 10.56
CA ALA A 621 6.32 -8.05 9.58
C ALA A 621 5.78 -7.46 8.28
N ASN A 622 6.49 -6.46 7.74
CA ASN A 622 5.98 -5.64 6.63
C ASN A 622 4.58 -5.13 6.99
N TYR A 623 4.45 -4.31 8.03
CA TYR A 623 3.15 -3.74 8.40
C TYR A 623 2.96 -2.37 7.74
N HIS A 624 1.83 -2.19 7.05
CA HIS A 624 1.47 -0.94 6.38
C HIS A 624 0.25 -0.29 7.05
N GLY A 625 0.51 0.79 7.80
CA GLY A 625 -0.51 1.61 8.45
C GLY A 625 -0.78 2.90 7.67
N TYR A 626 -1.79 2.89 6.79
CA TYR A 626 -2.04 4.00 5.86
C TYR A 626 -3.28 4.82 6.23
N ARG A 627 -3.23 6.14 5.96
CA ARG A 627 -4.38 7.04 6.04
C ARG A 627 -4.71 7.59 4.66
N VAL A 628 -5.93 7.36 4.22
CA VAL A 628 -6.34 7.58 2.83
C VAL A 628 -6.12 9.03 2.39
N THR A 629 -5.80 9.22 1.10
CA THR A 629 -5.81 10.51 0.41
C THR A 629 -7.02 11.37 0.81
N ARG A 630 -6.87 12.70 0.85
CA ARG A 630 -7.89 13.68 1.30
C ARG A 630 -8.12 13.76 2.82
N SER A 631 -7.45 12.94 3.62
CA SER A 631 -7.48 13.07 5.09
C SER A 631 -7.21 14.51 5.53
N TYR A 632 -8.05 15.03 6.43
CA TYR A 632 -7.93 16.37 7.03
C TYR A 632 -7.90 16.35 8.57
N HIS A 633 -8.10 15.17 9.15
CA HIS A 633 -8.22 14.92 10.58
C HIS A 633 -6.84 14.53 11.14
N PRO A 634 -6.27 15.21 12.14
CA PRO A 634 -5.09 14.73 12.85
C PRO A 634 -5.36 13.37 13.51
N ALA A 635 -4.36 12.48 13.60
CA ALA A 635 -4.51 11.22 14.30
C ALA A 635 -3.31 10.97 15.21
N GLU A 636 -3.57 10.56 16.46
CA GLU A 636 -2.54 10.43 17.50
C GLU A 636 -1.52 9.33 17.16
N THR A 637 -1.97 8.14 16.76
CA THR A 637 -1.07 7.02 16.51
C THR A 637 -1.69 5.92 15.66
N ALA A 638 -0.87 5.19 14.90
CA ALA A 638 -1.33 4.02 14.15
C ALA A 638 -1.55 2.81 15.07
N VAL A 639 -0.63 2.55 16.00
CA VAL A 639 -0.66 1.37 16.88
C VAL A 639 -0.83 1.76 18.35
N LYS A 640 -1.80 1.15 19.03
CA LYS A 640 -1.96 1.26 20.49
C LYS A 640 -1.66 -0.06 21.18
N LEU A 641 -0.77 -0.02 22.18
CA LEU A 641 -0.43 -1.19 23.00
C LEU A 641 -0.95 -1.02 24.44
N PHE A 642 -1.60 -2.06 24.94
CA PHE A 642 -2.12 -2.18 26.30
C PHE A 642 -1.68 -3.49 26.93
N ASN A 643 -1.10 -3.43 28.11
CA ASN A 643 -0.71 -4.57 28.93
C ASN A 643 -0.06 -5.73 28.14
N SER A 644 0.83 -5.41 27.18
CA SER A 644 1.38 -6.40 26.23
C SER A 644 2.92 -6.40 26.24
N THR A 645 3.50 -7.55 25.91
CA THR A 645 4.96 -7.78 25.91
C THR A 645 5.29 -8.92 24.95
N ASP A 646 6.52 -9.04 24.49
CA ASP A 646 6.91 -9.97 23.42
C ASP A 646 6.13 -9.72 22.12
N ILE A 647 6.02 -8.42 21.77
CA ILE A 647 5.48 -7.98 20.48
C ILE A 647 6.65 -7.53 19.62
N ARG A 648 6.81 -8.16 18.45
CA ARG A 648 7.93 -7.96 17.54
C ARG A 648 7.43 -7.26 16.29
N PHE A 649 7.97 -6.09 16.00
CA PHE A 649 7.71 -5.35 14.77
C PHE A 649 8.92 -5.46 13.86
N ARG A 650 8.68 -5.86 12.62
CA ARG A 650 9.65 -5.92 11.55
C ARG A 650 9.10 -5.14 10.37
N ASN A 651 9.90 -4.28 9.79
CA ASN A 651 9.56 -3.48 8.62
C ASN A 651 8.20 -2.74 8.76
N VAL A 652 8.17 -1.62 9.48
CA VAL A 652 6.98 -0.82 9.71
C VAL A 652 6.98 0.38 8.78
N HIS A 653 5.89 0.55 8.03
CA HIS A 653 5.64 1.65 7.12
C HIS A 653 4.33 2.37 7.49
N ILE A 654 4.40 3.66 7.79
CA ILE A 654 3.23 4.45 8.23
C ILE A 654 3.22 5.78 7.49
N ASN A 655 2.25 5.96 6.61
CA ASN A 655 2.16 7.11 5.73
C ASN A 655 0.72 7.63 5.59
N ALA A 656 0.60 8.82 5.00
CA ALA A 656 -0.64 9.30 4.38
C ALA A 656 -0.43 9.72 2.93
N GLU A 657 0.78 9.55 2.42
CA GLU A 657 1.18 9.96 1.09
C GLU A 657 0.81 8.88 0.08
N SER A 658 -0.23 9.19 -0.70
CA SER A 658 -0.61 8.45 -1.90
C SER A 658 -1.06 9.46 -2.95
N GLY A 659 -0.94 9.05 -4.21
CA GLY A 659 -1.25 9.90 -5.33
C GLY A 659 -2.62 9.69 -5.96
N ILE A 660 -2.85 10.47 -7.00
CA ILE A 660 -3.97 10.35 -7.91
C ILE A 660 -3.51 10.59 -9.34
N ALA A 661 -4.11 9.85 -10.28
CA ALA A 661 -3.95 10.06 -11.71
C ALA A 661 -5.18 10.81 -12.25
N LEU A 662 -4.97 11.99 -12.86
CA LEU A 662 -6.05 12.90 -13.26
C LEU A 662 -5.80 13.51 -14.65
N CYS A 663 -6.87 13.92 -15.30
CA CYS A 663 -6.86 14.81 -16.46
C CYS A 663 -7.74 16.03 -16.17
N ASP A 664 -7.23 17.21 -16.51
CA ASP A 664 -7.93 18.50 -16.35
C ASP A 664 -7.73 19.36 -17.61
N THR A 665 -8.15 20.63 -17.58
CA THR A 665 -8.02 21.56 -18.71
C THR A 665 -6.57 21.93 -19.04
N ILE A 666 -5.61 21.68 -18.15
CA ILE A 666 -4.18 21.89 -18.37
C ILE A 666 -3.56 20.64 -19.00
N GLY A 667 -4.01 19.45 -18.60
CA GLY A 667 -3.69 18.18 -19.24
C GLY A 667 -3.71 17.00 -18.28
N CYS A 668 -3.15 15.88 -18.71
CA CYS A 668 -3.13 14.63 -17.94
C CYS A 668 -1.83 14.43 -17.15
N GLY A 669 -1.92 13.70 -16.03
CA GLY A 669 -0.76 13.19 -15.30
C GLY A 669 -1.10 12.74 -13.89
N THR A 670 -0.15 12.91 -12.97
CA THR A 670 -0.24 12.39 -11.60
C THR A 670 0.15 13.45 -10.60
N TYR A 671 -0.48 13.40 -9.42
CA TYR A 671 -0.05 14.13 -8.24
C TYR A 671 0.08 13.17 -7.08
N LEU A 672 1.23 13.15 -6.42
CA LEU A 672 1.67 12.00 -5.61
C LEU A 672 1.49 12.20 -4.10
N ARG A 673 0.92 13.34 -3.68
CA ARG A 673 0.75 13.70 -2.27
C ARG A 673 -0.64 14.27 -2.00
N ALA A 674 -1.67 13.47 -2.26
CA ALA A 674 -3.06 13.92 -2.12
C ALA A 674 -3.56 14.02 -0.66
N SER A 675 -2.68 13.99 0.35
CA SER A 675 -2.95 14.19 1.78
C SER A 675 -1.71 14.73 2.50
N LYS A 676 -1.93 15.36 3.66
CA LYS A 676 -0.88 15.94 4.53
C LYS A 676 -1.00 15.55 6.02
N TYR A 677 -1.83 14.56 6.33
CA TYR A 677 -2.13 14.15 7.70
C TYR A 677 -1.82 12.66 7.92
N PRO A 678 -0.54 12.25 7.96
CA PRO A 678 -0.17 10.95 8.53
C PRO A 678 -0.48 10.90 10.03
N PHE A 679 -0.48 9.70 10.61
CA PHE A 679 -0.51 9.55 12.07
C PHE A 679 0.62 10.33 12.71
N GLU A 680 0.42 10.95 13.86
CA GLU A 680 1.54 11.51 14.61
C GLU A 680 2.52 10.38 14.91
N ASN A 681 2.17 9.41 15.75
CA ASN A 681 3.12 8.41 16.21
C ASN A 681 2.93 7.05 15.55
N ALA A 682 4.02 6.31 15.33
CA ALA A 682 3.90 4.95 14.84
C ALA A 682 3.21 4.05 15.87
N ILE A 683 3.72 4.10 17.11
CA ILE A 683 3.25 3.27 18.21
C ILE A 683 3.14 4.12 19.46
N GLN A 684 2.08 3.88 20.23
CA GLN A 684 1.96 4.35 21.59
C GLN A 684 1.64 3.21 22.54
N ASP A 685 2.53 2.99 23.50
CA ASP A 685 2.27 2.09 24.61
C ASP A 685 1.54 2.85 25.71
N LYS A 686 0.22 2.64 25.77
CA LYS A 686 -0.65 3.30 26.75
C LYS A 686 -0.42 2.80 28.18
N THR A 687 0.29 1.68 28.37
CA THR A 687 0.61 1.11 29.69
C THR A 687 1.91 1.69 30.23
N ARG A 688 2.96 1.67 29.42
CA ARG A 688 4.29 2.19 29.77
C ARG A 688 4.38 3.71 29.66
N LYS A 689 3.42 4.35 28.96
CA LYS A 689 3.38 5.79 28.65
C LYS A 689 4.57 6.25 27.81
N LEU A 690 4.92 5.42 26.82
CA LEU A 690 6.02 5.65 25.89
C LEU A 690 5.51 5.60 24.44
N GLU A 691 6.23 6.26 23.56
CA GLU A 691 5.88 6.42 22.14
C GLU A 691 7.05 6.06 21.24
N ILE A 692 6.73 5.63 20.02
CA ILE A 692 7.66 5.55 18.91
C ILE A 692 7.31 6.64 17.91
N ARG A 693 8.24 7.57 17.70
CA ARG A 693 8.07 8.71 16.79
C ARG A 693 8.48 8.37 15.35
N GLU A 694 9.39 7.43 15.15
CA GLU A 694 9.78 6.97 13.82
C GLU A 694 8.59 6.28 13.14
N ARG A 695 8.13 6.81 12.00
CA ARG A 695 7.06 6.20 11.19
C ARG A 695 7.56 5.03 10.33
N GLU A 696 8.86 5.01 10.09
CA GLU A 696 9.56 4.05 9.25
C GLU A 696 10.63 3.35 10.08
N PHE A 697 10.58 2.03 10.25
CA PHE A 697 11.65 1.30 10.92
C PHE A 697 11.65 -0.22 10.68
N ALA A 698 12.85 -0.80 10.63
CA ALA A 698 13.04 -2.22 10.36
C ALA A 698 12.86 -3.12 11.59
N VAL A 699 13.19 -2.66 12.80
CA VAL A 699 13.18 -3.52 14.00
C VAL A 699 12.74 -2.77 15.25
N LEU A 700 11.77 -3.34 15.96
CA LEU A 700 11.46 -3.05 17.36
C LEU A 700 10.97 -4.32 18.06
N ASP A 701 11.52 -4.61 19.24
CA ASP A 701 11.02 -5.65 20.14
C ASP A 701 10.47 -5.02 21.43
N VAL A 702 9.16 -5.10 21.63
CA VAL A 702 8.49 -4.61 22.83
C VAL A 702 8.55 -5.69 23.91
N THR A 703 9.56 -5.62 24.76
CA THR A 703 9.82 -6.59 25.83
C THR A 703 9.90 -5.92 27.21
N GLY A 704 10.08 -6.71 28.27
CA GLY A 704 10.29 -6.22 29.63
C GLY A 704 9.01 -5.96 30.44
N PRO A 705 9.15 -5.39 31.66
CA PRO A 705 8.04 -5.20 32.59
C PRO A 705 6.91 -4.38 31.99
N VAL A 706 5.67 -4.78 32.30
CA VAL A 706 4.45 -4.14 31.83
C VAL A 706 3.94 -3.24 32.97
N SER A 707 4.63 -2.12 33.19
CA SER A 707 4.29 -1.14 34.22
C SER A 707 4.56 0.28 33.71
N PRO A 708 3.83 1.30 34.18
CA PRO A 708 4.12 2.69 33.83
C PRO A 708 5.59 3.04 34.11
N GLY A 709 6.28 3.56 33.09
CA GLY A 709 7.58 4.19 33.27
C GLY A 709 7.44 5.61 33.81
N ALA A 710 8.55 6.23 34.21
CA ALA A 710 8.57 7.68 34.39
C ALA A 710 8.35 8.34 33.02
N PRO A 711 7.48 9.37 32.91
CA PRO A 711 7.36 10.12 31.66
C PRO A 711 8.72 10.74 31.30
N PRO A 712 9.02 10.90 30.00
CA PRO A 712 10.22 11.59 29.58
C PRO A 712 10.31 12.98 30.23
N ALA A 713 11.50 13.38 30.67
CA ALA A 713 11.71 14.72 31.17
C ALA A 713 11.44 15.75 30.05
N ALA A 714 10.71 16.80 30.37
CA ALA A 714 10.50 17.89 29.43
C ALA A 714 11.85 18.55 29.08
N ASP A 715 12.08 18.84 27.80
CA ASP A 715 13.25 19.58 27.38
C ASP A 715 13.12 21.04 27.87
N PRO A 716 14.04 21.54 28.71
CA PRO A 716 13.93 22.88 29.30
C PRO A 716 14.01 24.00 28.26
N ARG A 717 14.43 23.70 27.03
CA ARG A 717 14.47 24.66 25.92
C ARG A 717 13.11 24.88 25.28
N VAL A 718 12.13 24.01 25.54
CA VAL A 718 10.82 24.02 24.88
C VAL A 718 9.76 24.61 25.80
N ARG A 719 9.09 25.68 25.35
CA ARG A 719 7.99 26.35 26.06
C ARG A 719 6.72 26.27 25.23
N LYS A 720 5.65 25.71 25.80
CA LYS A 720 4.30 25.77 25.20
C LYS A 720 3.77 27.20 25.31
N LEU A 721 3.31 27.75 24.19
CA LEU A 721 2.75 29.10 24.12
C LEU A 721 1.22 29.06 24.12
N GLU A 722 0.64 28.27 23.22
CA GLU A 722 -0.82 28.17 23.03
C GLU A 722 -1.21 26.72 22.73
N THR A 723 -2.48 26.38 22.95
CA THR A 723 -3.05 25.04 22.68
C THR A 723 -4.54 25.12 22.35
N GLY A 724 -5.13 23.98 21.98
CA GLY A 724 -6.55 23.89 21.63
C GLY A 724 -6.84 24.06 20.14
N PHE A 725 -5.81 23.95 19.30
CA PHE A 725 -5.96 23.99 17.85
C PHE A 725 -6.37 22.62 17.28
N TRP A 726 -7.01 22.66 16.11
CA TRP A 726 -7.22 21.48 15.28
C TRP A 726 -5.92 21.05 14.60
N SER A 727 -5.32 21.95 13.81
CA SER A 727 -4.04 21.74 13.15
C SER A 727 -3.49 23.06 12.65
N ILE A 728 -2.31 23.47 13.14
CA ILE A 728 -1.68 24.73 12.72
C ILE A 728 -0.43 24.51 11.89
N SER A 729 -0.32 25.25 10.79
CA SER A 729 0.85 25.28 9.90
C SER A 729 0.76 26.52 8.99
N GLY A 730 1.57 26.57 7.93
CA GLY A 730 1.48 27.62 6.91
C GLY A 730 1.89 29.00 7.39
N ALA A 731 2.80 29.05 8.36
CA ALA A 731 3.21 30.25 9.05
C ALA A 731 4.27 31.07 8.31
N ALA A 732 4.31 32.36 8.65
CA ALA A 732 5.34 33.31 8.24
C ALA A 732 5.64 34.28 9.40
N THR A 733 6.81 34.91 9.38
CA THR A 733 7.24 35.86 10.42
C THR A 733 7.45 37.26 9.85
N GLY A 734 6.90 38.27 10.53
CA GLY A 734 7.10 39.68 10.19
C GLY A 734 8.47 40.21 10.62
N ALA A 735 8.86 41.37 10.11
CA ALA A 735 10.10 42.04 10.48
C ALA A 735 10.13 42.49 11.95
N ASP A 736 8.96 42.66 12.56
CA ASP A 736 8.76 42.94 13.99
C ASP A 736 8.88 41.68 14.87
N GLY A 737 9.13 40.51 14.27
CA GLY A 737 9.21 39.23 14.96
C GLY A 737 7.85 38.57 15.21
N ALA A 738 6.73 39.17 14.79
CA ALA A 738 5.41 38.58 14.94
C ALA A 738 5.28 37.30 14.12
N LEU A 739 4.71 36.26 14.71
CA LEU A 739 4.36 35.02 14.03
C LEU A 739 2.95 35.12 13.49
N TYR A 740 2.75 34.86 12.20
CA TYR A 740 1.44 34.67 11.58
C TYR A 740 1.28 33.22 11.16
N PHE A 741 0.12 32.60 11.39
CA PHE A 741 -0.10 31.19 11.05
C PHE A 741 -1.56 30.85 10.78
N ILE A 742 -1.81 29.68 10.19
CA ILE A 742 -3.13 29.27 9.73
C ILE A 742 -3.61 28.05 10.51
N GLU A 743 -4.89 28.06 10.87
CA GLU A 743 -5.64 26.86 11.23
C GLU A 743 -6.64 26.53 10.12
N LYS A 744 -6.22 25.64 9.20
CA LYS A 744 -6.90 25.46 7.90
C LYS A 744 -8.36 25.03 8.05
N ARG A 745 -8.65 24.11 8.99
CA ARG A 745 -10.00 23.55 9.17
C ARG A 745 -11.05 24.62 9.46
N PHE A 746 -10.67 25.65 10.22
CA PHE A 746 -11.55 26.77 10.56
C PHE A 746 -11.26 28.03 9.74
N GLN A 747 -10.32 27.96 8.79
CA GLN A 747 -9.99 29.04 7.86
C GLN A 747 -9.54 30.33 8.55
N ARG A 748 -8.88 30.19 9.71
CA ARG A 748 -8.41 31.30 10.53
C ARG A 748 -6.94 31.58 10.31
N ILE A 749 -6.61 32.87 10.24
CA ILE A 749 -5.25 33.40 10.29
C ILE A 749 -5.05 34.05 11.65
N TYR A 750 -4.07 33.55 12.40
CA TYR A 750 -3.68 34.06 13.71
C TYR A 750 -2.40 34.89 13.64
N ARG A 751 -2.20 35.75 14.64
CA ARG A 751 -0.94 36.42 14.98
C ARG A 751 -0.56 36.06 16.41
N TRP A 752 0.73 35.90 16.67
CA TRP A 752 1.26 35.72 18.03
C TRP A 752 2.50 36.57 18.26
N THR A 753 2.56 37.21 19.42
CA THR A 753 3.73 37.93 19.94
C THR A 753 3.80 37.76 21.45
N GLU A 754 5.00 37.85 22.06
CA GLU A 754 5.13 37.78 23.53
C GLU A 754 4.33 38.90 24.23
N ALA A 755 4.26 40.09 23.60
CA ALA A 755 3.60 41.26 24.19
C ALA A 755 2.07 41.20 24.17
N ARG A 756 1.46 40.51 23.19
CA ARG A 756 0.00 40.51 23.00
C ARG A 756 -0.65 39.14 23.08
N GLY A 757 0.14 38.07 23.12
CA GLY A 757 -0.38 36.70 23.04
C GLY A 757 -0.99 36.41 21.67
N LEU A 758 -1.97 35.50 21.65
CA LEU A 758 -2.68 35.05 20.45
C LEU A 758 -3.80 36.01 20.03
N GLU A 759 -3.83 36.37 18.74
CA GLU A 759 -4.85 37.23 18.14
C GLU A 759 -5.38 36.64 16.82
N VAL A 760 -6.65 36.85 16.51
CA VAL A 760 -7.23 36.52 15.20
C VAL A 760 -7.05 37.69 14.24
N VAL A 761 -6.32 37.46 13.15
CA VAL A 761 -6.07 38.46 12.10
C VAL A 761 -7.20 38.44 11.06
N ARG A 762 -7.61 37.25 10.60
CA ARG A 762 -8.73 37.03 9.67
C ARG A 762 -9.44 35.70 9.95
N ASP A 763 -10.74 35.68 9.68
CA ASP A 763 -11.62 34.50 9.75
C ASP A 763 -12.56 34.53 8.54
N HIS A 764 -11.96 34.53 7.34
CA HIS A 764 -12.69 34.56 6.07
C HIS A 764 -12.80 33.14 5.52
N SER A 765 -13.95 32.82 4.94
CA SER A 765 -14.22 31.51 4.32
C SER A 765 -13.53 31.35 2.95
N LEU A 766 -12.20 31.49 2.91
CA LEU A 766 -11.35 31.49 1.71
C LEU A 766 -10.23 30.43 1.77
N ASP A 767 -10.37 29.35 2.52
CA ASP A 767 -9.44 28.20 2.62
C ASP A 767 -7.93 28.53 2.58
N PRO A 768 -7.41 29.37 3.50
CA PRO A 768 -5.98 29.68 3.54
C PRO A 768 -5.15 28.41 3.84
N THR A 769 -3.96 28.31 3.24
CA THR A 769 -3.06 27.15 3.36
C THR A 769 -1.63 27.51 3.77
N ASN A 770 -1.05 28.55 3.18
CA ASN A 770 0.30 29.02 3.45
C ASN A 770 0.37 30.56 3.41
N LEU A 771 1.27 31.14 4.20
CA LEU A 771 1.51 32.57 4.29
C LEU A 771 2.94 32.94 3.87
N ALA A 772 3.11 34.19 3.45
CA ALA A 772 4.38 34.91 3.47
C ALA A 772 4.15 36.37 3.87
N VAL A 773 5.18 37.05 4.35
CA VAL A 773 5.13 38.49 4.66
C VAL A 773 5.94 39.23 3.60
N ASP A 774 5.34 40.25 2.99
CA ASP A 774 6.03 41.12 2.03
C ASP A 774 6.81 42.24 2.73
N GLY A 775 7.63 42.99 1.98
CA GLY A 775 8.46 44.08 2.48
C GLY A 775 7.68 45.24 3.08
N SER A 776 6.39 45.38 2.76
CA SER A 776 5.46 46.33 3.37
C SER A 776 4.82 45.82 4.66
N GLY A 777 5.05 44.57 5.04
CA GLY A 777 4.46 43.93 6.23
C GLY A 777 3.08 43.30 5.98
N LYS A 778 2.59 43.28 4.73
CA LYS A 778 1.33 42.64 4.38
C LYS A 778 1.50 41.14 4.22
N LEU A 779 0.43 40.40 4.44
CA LEU A 779 0.42 38.95 4.29
C LEU A 779 0.05 38.59 2.84
N LEU A 780 0.90 37.84 2.18
CA LEU A 780 0.57 37.07 0.99
C LEU A 780 -0.05 35.74 1.44
N VAL A 781 -1.26 35.44 0.99
CA VAL A 781 -2.03 34.26 1.39
C VAL A 781 -2.21 33.34 0.19
N VAL A 782 -1.77 32.10 0.33
CA VAL A 782 -2.04 31.01 -0.62
C VAL A 782 -3.29 30.27 -0.14
N SER A 783 -4.30 30.17 -1.00
CA SER A 783 -5.61 29.57 -0.70
C SER A 783 -5.90 28.40 -1.64
N SER A 784 -6.47 27.31 -1.11
CA SER A 784 -6.94 26.21 -1.97
C SER A 784 -8.29 26.48 -2.64
N TYR A 785 -8.91 27.64 -2.39
CA TYR A 785 -10.22 27.99 -2.92
C TYR A 785 -10.13 28.41 -4.41
N GLY A 786 -11.12 27.99 -5.20
CA GLY A 786 -11.22 28.29 -6.63
C GLY A 786 -10.61 27.23 -7.56
N PRO A 787 -10.81 27.35 -8.88
CA PRO A 787 -10.47 26.31 -9.84
C PRO A 787 -8.96 26.01 -9.90
N GLN A 788 -8.12 27.04 -9.85
CA GLN A 788 -6.65 26.92 -9.90
C GLN A 788 -6.00 27.42 -8.62
N ALA A 789 -6.64 27.18 -7.47
CA ALA A 789 -6.29 27.84 -6.21
C ALA A 789 -6.40 29.39 -6.34
N SER A 790 -6.08 30.11 -5.27
CA SER A 790 -6.09 31.58 -5.27
C SER A 790 -4.91 32.13 -4.48
N VAL A 791 -4.41 33.30 -4.89
CA VAL A 791 -3.41 34.06 -4.13
C VAL A 791 -3.93 35.48 -3.94
N TYR A 792 -3.86 35.99 -2.71
CA TYR A 792 -4.28 37.35 -2.38
C TYR A 792 -3.41 37.94 -1.28
N SER A 793 -3.44 39.27 -1.15
CA SER A 793 -2.77 40.01 -0.10
C SER A 793 -3.79 40.62 0.87
N ILE A 794 -3.44 40.62 2.16
CA ILE A 794 -4.18 41.33 3.20
C ILE A 794 -3.23 42.17 4.04
N ASP A 795 -3.72 43.31 4.50
CA ASP A 795 -3.07 44.07 5.57
C ASP A 795 -3.53 43.49 6.93
N PRO A 796 -2.62 42.93 7.74
CA PRO A 796 -2.98 42.35 9.03
C PRO A 796 -3.63 43.38 9.98
N GLU A 797 -3.20 44.64 9.90
CA GLU A 797 -3.68 45.76 10.72
C GLU A 797 -4.79 46.58 10.01
N GLY A 798 -4.99 46.35 8.72
CA GLY A 798 -6.02 47.02 7.92
C GLY A 798 -7.45 46.51 8.15
N PRO A 799 -8.45 47.16 7.51
CA PRO A 799 -9.86 46.78 7.62
C PRO A 799 -10.10 45.31 7.25
N LYS A 800 -10.93 44.62 8.04
CA LYS A 800 -11.09 43.17 7.93
C LYS A 800 -11.72 42.74 6.61
N ASP A 801 -12.62 43.56 6.05
CA ASP A 801 -13.34 43.36 4.79
C ASP A 801 -12.50 43.59 3.52
N GLN A 802 -11.25 44.04 3.65
CA GLN A 802 -10.39 44.38 2.52
C GLN A 802 -9.36 43.29 2.22
N LEU A 803 -9.21 42.95 0.94
CA LEU A 803 -8.15 42.11 0.39
C LEU A 803 -7.80 42.54 -1.03
N THR A 804 -6.61 42.19 -1.50
CA THR A 804 -6.16 42.42 -2.88
C THR A 804 -5.89 41.09 -3.57
N MET A 805 -6.66 40.76 -4.60
CA MET A 805 -6.39 39.57 -5.42
C MET A 805 -5.09 39.74 -6.20
N ILE A 806 -4.31 38.66 -6.30
CA ILE A 806 -3.05 38.64 -7.05
C ILE A 806 -3.19 37.64 -8.19
N SER A 807 -3.25 38.16 -9.41
CA SER A 807 -3.27 37.34 -10.62
C SER A 807 -1.87 36.81 -10.94
N PRO A 808 -1.76 35.59 -11.51
CA PRO A 808 -0.48 35.11 -12.01
C PRO A 808 -0.01 35.97 -13.19
N THR A 809 1.29 36.19 -13.28
CA THR A 809 1.98 36.92 -14.35
C THR A 809 3.10 36.07 -14.93
N ALA A 810 3.59 36.39 -16.13
CA ALA A 810 4.72 35.65 -16.70
C ALA A 810 5.95 35.71 -15.79
N ALA A 811 6.61 34.56 -15.58
CA ALA A 811 7.80 34.48 -14.76
C ALA A 811 8.93 35.33 -15.37
N THR A 812 9.50 36.26 -14.60
CA THR A 812 10.57 37.15 -15.06
C THR A 812 11.65 37.32 -14.00
N PRO A 813 12.93 37.54 -14.38
CA PRO A 813 13.97 37.83 -13.40
C PRO A 813 13.67 39.13 -12.63
N ARG A 814 13.57 39.05 -11.30
CA ARG A 814 13.35 40.21 -10.43
C ARG A 814 14.50 40.38 -9.44
N ALA A 815 15.32 41.39 -9.66
CA ALA A 815 16.40 41.73 -8.74
C ALA A 815 15.83 42.21 -7.40
N GLY A 816 16.32 41.66 -6.29
CA GLY A 816 15.91 42.06 -4.94
C GLY A 816 14.61 41.44 -4.41
N ALA A 817 13.86 40.69 -5.22
CA ALA A 817 12.70 39.96 -4.74
C ALA A 817 13.09 38.61 -4.11
N LYS A 818 12.37 38.20 -3.07
CA LYS A 818 12.47 36.89 -2.43
C LYS A 818 11.56 35.89 -3.15
N THR A 819 12.15 34.85 -3.73
CA THR A 819 11.39 33.75 -4.35
C THR A 819 11.02 32.73 -3.29
N LEU A 820 9.73 32.40 -3.21
CA LEU A 820 9.17 31.41 -2.28
C LEU A 820 9.14 30.02 -2.89
N LEU A 821 9.38 29.00 -2.07
CA LEU A 821 9.30 27.59 -2.45
C LEU A 821 8.66 26.75 -1.33
N PRO A 822 7.99 25.64 -1.67
CA PRO A 822 7.60 24.60 -0.72
C PRO A 822 8.79 24.12 0.12
N VAL A 823 8.64 24.03 1.45
CA VAL A 823 9.69 23.51 2.34
C VAL A 823 9.87 21.98 2.23
N ASN A 824 8.78 21.28 1.95
CA ASN A 824 8.75 19.82 1.89
C ASN A 824 7.99 19.31 0.66
N TRP A 825 8.57 18.30 0.02
CA TRP A 825 8.16 17.75 -1.27
C TRP A 825 7.92 16.24 -1.16
N TRP A 826 7.20 15.68 -2.13
CA TRP A 826 7.01 14.24 -2.25
C TRP A 826 7.01 13.84 -3.72
N VAL A 827 8.03 13.08 -4.11
CA VAL A 827 8.23 12.64 -5.50
C VAL A 827 8.54 11.14 -5.47
N ASN A 828 7.53 10.29 -5.67
CA ASN A 828 7.65 8.82 -5.48
C ASN A 828 7.41 7.98 -6.75
N GLY A 829 7.12 8.61 -7.89
CA GLY A 829 6.93 7.91 -9.18
C GLY A 829 5.65 7.08 -9.35
N GLU A 830 4.75 7.04 -8.36
CA GLU A 830 3.53 6.20 -8.39
C GLU A 830 2.73 6.36 -9.69
N PHE A 831 2.06 5.28 -10.10
CA PHE A 831 1.27 5.10 -11.35
C PHE A 831 2.06 4.98 -12.65
N ARG A 832 3.27 5.54 -12.75
CA ARG A 832 4.03 5.58 -13.99
C ARG A 832 5.14 4.53 -13.99
N ASP A 833 5.22 3.77 -15.07
CA ASP A 833 6.34 2.87 -15.35
C ASP A 833 7.66 3.66 -15.49
N GLN A 834 8.59 3.46 -14.55
CA GLN A 834 9.86 4.18 -14.49
C GLN A 834 11.02 3.48 -15.19
N TYR A 835 10.79 2.29 -15.75
CA TYR A 835 11.84 1.48 -16.34
C TYR A 835 12.18 1.95 -17.76
N ASN A 836 13.46 2.24 -17.99
CA ASN A 836 14.00 2.50 -19.32
C ASN A 836 14.72 1.25 -19.85
N PRO A 837 14.11 0.48 -20.76
CA PRO A 837 14.72 -0.74 -21.30
C PRO A 837 15.92 -0.49 -22.21
N ALA A 838 16.14 0.74 -22.70
CA ALA A 838 17.31 1.06 -23.52
C ALA A 838 18.60 1.14 -22.70
N THR A 839 18.47 1.49 -21.42
CA THR A 839 19.61 1.64 -20.48
C THR A 839 19.57 0.63 -19.35
N ASP A 840 18.55 -0.24 -19.29
CA ASP A 840 18.33 -1.22 -18.21
C ASP A 840 18.28 -0.55 -16.81
N HIS A 841 17.72 0.67 -16.78
CA HIS A 841 17.76 1.58 -15.62
C HIS A 841 16.35 2.01 -15.25
N PHE A 842 16.03 1.96 -13.97
CA PHE A 842 14.85 2.62 -13.43
C PHE A 842 15.22 4.01 -12.95
N THR A 843 14.42 5.01 -13.32
CA THR A 843 14.67 6.41 -12.96
C THR A 843 14.55 6.62 -11.45
N THR A 844 15.64 6.90 -10.74
CA THR A 844 15.68 7.01 -9.27
C THR A 844 14.82 8.12 -8.66
N LEU A 845 14.41 7.97 -7.39
CA LEU A 845 13.71 9.03 -6.66
C LEU A 845 14.50 10.35 -6.65
N ALA A 846 15.83 10.29 -6.50
CA ALA A 846 16.70 11.45 -6.56
C ALA A 846 16.72 12.09 -7.96
N GLU A 847 16.76 11.29 -9.04
CA GLU A 847 16.66 11.77 -10.42
C GLU A 847 15.30 12.42 -10.70
N MET A 848 14.21 11.81 -10.22
CA MET A 848 12.86 12.39 -10.33
C MET A 848 12.75 13.69 -9.55
N PHE A 849 13.24 13.72 -8.31
CA PHE A 849 13.22 14.93 -7.48
C PHE A 849 14.00 16.06 -8.16
N ALA A 850 15.22 15.78 -8.64
CA ALA A 850 16.04 16.76 -9.35
C ALA A 850 15.36 17.30 -10.63
N ARG A 851 14.70 16.43 -11.40
CA ARG A 851 13.91 16.83 -12.57
C ARG A 851 12.76 17.75 -12.20
N ASP A 852 11.98 17.38 -11.19
CA ASP A 852 10.71 18.05 -10.88
C ASP A 852 10.95 19.43 -10.23
N VAL A 853 11.91 19.53 -9.30
CA VAL A 853 12.30 20.82 -8.71
C VAL A 853 13.17 21.67 -9.65
N GLY A 854 13.87 21.05 -10.60
CA GLY A 854 14.64 21.72 -11.64
C GLY A 854 13.80 22.28 -12.81
N THR A 855 12.49 21.99 -12.84
CA THR A 855 11.59 22.47 -13.91
C THR A 855 11.12 23.90 -13.64
N PRO A 856 11.39 24.89 -14.51
CA PRO A 856 10.99 26.28 -14.29
C PRO A 856 9.48 26.47 -14.46
N LYS A 857 8.87 27.31 -13.61
CA LYS A 857 7.45 27.62 -13.71
C LYS A 857 7.26 28.83 -14.64
N ALA A 858 6.29 28.73 -15.54
CA ALA A 858 6.07 29.75 -16.58
C ALA A 858 5.37 31.02 -16.07
N GLN A 859 4.71 30.93 -14.92
CA GLN A 859 3.98 32.03 -14.29
C GLN A 859 4.39 32.18 -12.82
N GLU A 860 4.13 33.35 -12.25
CA GLU A 860 4.42 33.71 -10.87
C GLU A 860 3.38 34.69 -10.31
N TYR A 861 3.12 34.60 -9.01
CA TYR A 861 2.37 35.58 -8.24
C TYR A 861 3.34 36.53 -7.56
N VAL A 862 3.11 37.84 -7.68
CA VAL A 862 4.00 38.89 -7.17
C VAL A 862 3.26 39.68 -6.11
N SER A 863 3.88 39.89 -4.95
CA SER A 863 3.29 40.73 -3.90
C SER A 863 3.03 42.14 -4.42
N PRO A 864 2.04 42.89 -3.87
CA PRO A 864 1.74 44.24 -4.35
C PRO A 864 2.92 45.21 -4.31
N ASP A 865 3.87 45.01 -3.38
CA ASP A 865 5.09 45.81 -3.25
C ASP A 865 6.28 45.28 -4.10
N GLY A 866 6.10 44.15 -4.80
CA GLY A 866 7.13 43.52 -5.64
C GLY A 866 8.25 42.79 -4.90
N SER A 867 8.24 42.76 -3.57
CA SER A 867 9.33 42.20 -2.76
C SER A 867 9.33 40.68 -2.65
N VAL A 868 8.19 40.03 -2.90
CA VAL A 868 8.01 38.59 -2.77
C VAL A 868 7.40 38.02 -4.05
N VAL A 869 7.94 36.87 -4.48
CA VAL A 869 7.49 36.14 -5.66
C VAL A 869 7.17 34.70 -5.27
N LEU A 870 5.98 34.21 -5.64
CA LEU A 870 5.60 32.82 -5.53
C LEU A 870 5.46 32.23 -6.95
N PRO A 871 6.33 31.31 -7.38
CA PRO A 871 6.14 30.58 -8.63
C PRO A 871 4.76 29.92 -8.67
N ALA A 872 4.08 29.98 -9.82
CA ALA A 872 2.75 29.39 -9.98
C ALA A 872 2.88 27.88 -10.24
N PHE A 873 2.89 27.11 -9.16
CA PHE A 873 2.87 25.65 -9.21
C PHE A 873 1.56 25.14 -9.83
N ARG A 874 1.64 24.03 -10.57
CA ARG A 874 0.45 23.39 -11.13
C ARG A 874 -0.49 22.99 -10.00
N VAL A 875 -1.77 23.29 -10.18
CA VAL A 875 -2.84 22.85 -9.29
C VAL A 875 -3.58 21.69 -9.95
N TRP A 876 -3.64 20.57 -9.25
CA TRP A 876 -4.43 19.40 -9.60
C TRP A 876 -5.81 19.49 -8.96
N GLN A 877 -6.84 19.11 -9.70
CA GLN A 877 -8.23 19.29 -9.30
C GLN A 877 -9.06 18.01 -9.41
N GLN A 878 -9.92 17.77 -8.43
CA GLN A 878 -10.95 16.75 -8.47
C GLN A 878 -12.27 17.36 -7.99
N GLY A 879 -13.36 17.09 -8.71
CA GLY A 879 -14.68 17.66 -8.39
C GLY A 879 -14.84 19.14 -8.80
N PRO A 880 -15.95 19.79 -8.40
CA PRO A 880 -16.27 21.17 -8.76
C PRO A 880 -15.25 22.21 -8.23
N PRO A 881 -15.32 23.48 -8.65
CA PRO A 881 -14.44 24.56 -8.18
C PRO A 881 -14.84 25.20 -6.84
N ASP A 882 -15.85 24.65 -6.17
CA ASP A 882 -16.34 25.11 -4.89
C ASP A 882 -15.74 24.30 -3.72
N HIS A 883 -16.29 24.49 -2.52
CA HIS A 883 -15.86 23.85 -1.29
C HIS A 883 -16.00 22.31 -1.25
N VAL A 884 -16.70 21.67 -2.20
CA VAL A 884 -16.78 20.20 -2.26
C VAL A 884 -15.71 19.60 -3.18
N GLY A 885 -14.98 20.43 -3.93
CA GLY A 885 -13.86 20.01 -4.75
C GLY A 885 -12.53 19.98 -3.99
N TRP A 886 -11.61 19.15 -4.46
CA TRP A 886 -10.27 19.02 -3.91
C TRP A 886 -9.24 19.72 -4.80
N ARG A 887 -8.27 20.40 -4.18
CA ARG A 887 -7.17 21.08 -4.85
C ARG A 887 -5.84 20.70 -4.21
N TRP A 888 -4.89 20.30 -5.04
CA TRP A 888 -3.56 19.93 -4.60
C TRP A 888 -2.47 20.57 -5.45
N SER A 889 -1.40 20.98 -4.78
CA SER A 889 -0.20 21.55 -5.37
C SER A 889 0.89 21.50 -4.30
N ASP A 890 2.16 21.54 -4.69
CA ASP A 890 3.27 21.52 -3.73
C ASP A 890 3.17 22.69 -2.73
N THR A 891 2.70 23.85 -3.18
CA THR A 891 2.45 25.03 -2.32
C THR A 891 1.20 24.92 -1.45
N LEU A 892 0.27 24.00 -1.76
CA LEU A 892 -0.93 23.75 -0.94
C LEU A 892 -0.69 22.64 0.10
N GLN A 893 0.19 21.69 -0.22
CA GLN A 893 0.48 20.52 0.62
C GLN A 893 1.73 20.69 1.49
N ALA A 894 2.58 21.67 1.21
CA ALA A 894 3.68 22.01 2.11
C ALA A 894 3.17 22.55 3.46
N HIS A 895 3.90 22.22 4.54
CA HIS A 895 3.60 22.76 5.88
C HIS A 895 4.05 24.21 6.07
N GLY A 896 4.86 24.73 5.13
CA GLY A 896 5.34 26.11 5.13
C GLY A 896 6.04 26.45 3.82
N LEU A 897 6.28 27.74 3.62
CA LEU A 897 7.09 28.25 2.52
C LEU A 897 8.44 28.74 3.07
N ILE A 898 9.50 28.42 2.34
CA ILE A 898 10.83 29.01 2.51
C ILE A 898 11.05 30.03 1.40
N GLY A 899 12.05 30.90 1.52
CA GLY A 899 12.45 31.70 0.38
C GLY A 899 13.82 32.34 0.51
N GLY A 900 14.34 32.76 -0.63
CA GLY A 900 15.63 33.40 -0.77
C GLY A 900 15.72 34.17 -2.08
N ALA A 901 16.82 34.91 -2.26
CA ALA A 901 17.12 35.56 -3.52
C ALA A 901 17.51 34.53 -4.59
N SER A 902 17.38 34.90 -5.87
CA SER A 902 17.95 34.10 -6.97
C SER A 902 19.46 33.88 -6.76
N GLY A 903 19.92 32.65 -6.93
CA GLY A 903 21.28 32.20 -6.65
C GLY A 903 21.56 31.84 -5.18
N GLN A 904 20.65 32.17 -4.25
CA GLN A 904 20.82 31.82 -2.84
C GLN A 904 20.59 30.32 -2.62
N ARG A 905 21.40 29.70 -1.75
CA ARG A 905 21.16 28.34 -1.27
C ARG A 905 20.05 28.31 -0.22
N VAL A 906 19.16 27.35 -0.36
CA VAL A 906 18.12 27.01 0.63
C VAL A 906 18.12 25.52 0.93
N PHE A 907 17.41 25.14 1.99
CA PHE A 907 17.23 23.75 2.39
C PHE A 907 15.77 23.35 2.20
N VAL A 908 15.55 22.17 1.65
CA VAL A 908 14.22 21.55 1.49
C VAL A 908 14.28 20.09 1.91
N THR A 909 13.14 19.53 2.25
CA THR A 909 13.01 18.09 2.52
C THR A 909 12.32 17.39 1.35
N ASN A 910 12.82 16.21 0.98
CA ASN A 910 12.12 15.28 0.10
C ASN A 910 11.62 14.12 0.97
N GLY A 911 10.31 14.08 1.21
CA GLY A 911 9.68 13.09 2.08
C GLY A 911 9.72 11.68 1.49
N SER A 912 9.70 11.53 0.15
CA SER A 912 9.72 10.21 -0.49
C SER A 912 11.05 9.47 -0.34
N GLU A 913 12.13 10.18 -0.01
CA GLU A 913 13.42 9.59 0.36
C GLU A 913 13.73 9.76 1.86
N ASN A 914 12.88 10.49 2.59
CA ASN A 914 13.15 10.95 3.94
C ASN A 914 14.52 11.65 4.08
N ARG A 915 14.81 12.60 3.18
CA ARG A 915 16.10 13.33 3.10
C ARG A 915 15.92 14.83 3.14
N THR A 916 16.96 15.52 3.62
CA THR A 916 17.11 16.98 3.48
C THR A 916 18.15 17.29 2.41
N TYR A 917 17.79 18.17 1.49
CA TYR A 917 18.66 18.66 0.41
C TYR A 917 18.99 20.14 0.61
N SER A 918 20.18 20.55 0.17
CA SER A 918 20.50 21.96 -0.11
C SER A 918 20.51 22.20 -1.61
N GLY A 919 19.96 23.32 -2.08
CA GLY A 919 19.91 23.68 -3.50
C GLY A 919 19.90 25.19 -3.72
N GLN A 920 20.26 25.63 -4.92
CA GLN A 920 20.25 27.04 -5.32
C GLN A 920 18.93 27.39 -6.00
N ILE A 921 18.34 28.53 -5.60
CA ILE A 921 17.16 29.08 -6.26
C ILE A 921 17.56 29.60 -7.65
N GLY A 922 16.94 29.07 -8.69
CA GLY A 922 17.14 29.51 -10.07
C GLY A 922 15.93 30.24 -10.66
N PRO A 923 16.00 30.59 -11.96
CA PRO A 923 14.90 31.24 -12.68
C PRO A 923 13.61 30.41 -12.61
N GLY A 924 12.46 31.09 -12.54
CA GLY A 924 11.14 30.46 -12.49
C GLY A 924 10.92 29.57 -11.26
N GLY A 925 11.67 29.80 -10.17
CA GLY A 925 11.55 29.02 -8.94
C GLY A 925 12.14 27.62 -9.01
N THR A 926 13.15 27.40 -9.86
CA THR A 926 13.86 26.12 -9.90
C THR A 926 14.74 25.94 -8.67
N LEU A 927 14.96 24.69 -8.26
CA LEU A 927 16.07 24.33 -7.38
C LEU A 927 17.12 23.57 -8.19
N THR A 928 18.33 24.10 -8.24
CA THR A 928 19.48 23.51 -8.96
C THR A 928 20.64 23.27 -8.01
N ASP A 929 21.73 22.61 -8.46
CA ASP A 929 22.91 22.29 -7.62
C ASP A 929 22.53 21.60 -6.29
N LEU A 930 21.60 20.64 -6.41
CA LEU A 930 21.10 19.83 -5.30
C LEU A 930 22.22 18.99 -4.71
N LYS A 931 22.31 19.00 -3.38
CA LYS A 931 23.20 18.14 -2.59
C LYS A 931 22.44 17.60 -1.41
N VAL A 932 22.51 16.29 -1.19
CA VAL A 932 22.03 15.68 0.05
C VAL A 932 22.79 16.34 1.20
N PHE A 933 22.04 16.94 2.13
CA PHE A 933 22.58 17.59 3.32
C PHE A 933 22.51 16.67 4.53
N ALA A 934 21.40 15.94 4.69
CA ALA A 934 21.22 14.97 5.77
C ALA A 934 20.34 13.79 5.32
N GLU A 935 20.68 12.59 5.81
CA GLU A 935 19.89 11.35 5.70
C GLU A 935 18.71 11.34 6.70
N ARG A 936 18.02 12.47 6.77
CA ARG A 936 16.77 12.69 7.50
C ARG A 936 16.04 13.86 6.87
N GLY A 937 14.76 13.67 6.55
CA GLY A 937 13.83 14.66 6.03
C GLY A 937 12.53 14.55 6.81
N GLY A 938 11.54 15.38 6.53
CA GLY A 938 10.27 15.32 7.26
C GLY A 938 9.39 16.50 6.92
N GLU A 939 8.68 17.03 7.90
CA GLU A 939 7.66 18.03 7.67
C GLU A 939 8.23 19.42 7.36
N SER A 940 9.42 19.75 7.90
CA SER A 940 9.96 21.11 7.83
C SER A 940 11.48 21.18 8.04
N VAL A 941 12.09 22.26 7.53
CA VAL A 941 13.47 22.63 7.81
C VAL A 941 13.58 24.14 8.01
N ALA A 942 14.34 24.56 9.02
CA ALA A 942 14.64 25.96 9.34
C ALA A 942 16.15 26.17 9.51
N VAL A 943 16.61 27.40 9.29
CA VAL A 943 18.02 27.78 9.42
C VAL A 943 18.13 29.01 10.30
N ASP A 944 19.03 28.98 11.27
CA ASP A 944 19.28 30.15 12.11
C ASP A 944 20.28 31.14 11.48
N SER A 945 20.53 32.27 12.16
CA SER A 945 21.48 33.28 11.68
C SER A 945 22.94 32.84 11.65
N GLN A 946 23.28 31.70 12.29
CA GLN A 946 24.62 31.11 12.28
C GLN A 946 24.78 30.03 11.20
N GLY A 947 23.70 29.72 10.47
CA GLY A 947 23.68 28.66 9.47
C GLY A 947 23.44 27.26 10.04
N ARG A 948 23.12 27.11 11.33
CA ARG A 948 22.69 25.82 11.89
C ARG A 948 21.33 25.46 11.30
N VAL A 949 21.17 24.19 10.94
CA VAL A 949 19.97 23.68 10.26
C VAL A 949 19.17 22.79 11.22
N PHE A 950 17.87 23.03 11.29
CA PHE A 950 16.92 22.35 12.17
C PHE A 950 15.90 21.60 11.31
N VAL A 951 15.85 20.28 11.43
CA VAL A 951 14.95 19.41 10.65
C VAL A 951 13.87 18.85 11.57
N ALA A 952 12.61 19.03 11.19
CA ALA A 952 11.46 18.40 11.85
C ALA A 952 11.22 17.02 11.25
N ASN A 953 11.29 15.98 12.07
CA ASN A 953 10.97 14.60 11.72
C ASN A 953 10.63 13.81 13.00
N GLY A 954 9.41 13.95 13.50
CA GLY A 954 8.99 13.39 14.80
C GLY A 954 9.52 14.12 16.04
N GLN A 955 10.78 14.55 16.00
CA GLN A 955 11.45 15.49 16.91
C GLN A 955 12.23 16.55 16.09
N ILE A 956 12.96 17.45 16.73
CA ILE A 956 13.80 18.45 16.04
C ILE A 956 15.26 17.99 16.08
N PHE A 957 15.86 17.79 14.90
CA PHE A 957 17.26 17.40 14.73
C PHE A 957 18.10 18.59 14.28
N GLN A 958 19.22 18.81 14.96
CA GLN A 958 20.11 19.93 14.71
C GLN A 958 21.36 19.49 13.96
N TYR A 959 21.75 20.28 12.97
CA TYR A 959 22.94 20.08 12.17
C TYR A 959 23.77 21.37 12.10
N ALA A 960 25.09 21.22 12.09
CA ALA A 960 26.01 22.28 11.77
C ALA A 960 25.85 22.68 10.27
N PRO A 961 26.35 23.85 9.84
CA PRO A 961 26.26 24.28 8.45
C PRO A 961 26.87 23.30 7.43
N ASP A 962 27.76 22.41 7.88
CA ASP A 962 28.41 21.38 7.07
C ASP A 962 27.65 20.04 7.03
N GLY A 963 26.48 19.94 7.66
CA GLY A 963 25.65 18.73 7.71
C GLY A 963 25.99 17.75 8.83
N LYS A 964 26.96 18.07 9.71
CA LYS A 964 27.23 17.21 10.87
C LYS A 964 26.10 17.30 11.90
N PRO A 965 25.58 16.17 12.42
CA PRO A 965 24.63 16.19 13.53
C PRO A 965 25.25 16.86 14.77
N VAL A 966 24.53 17.79 15.39
CA VAL A 966 24.97 18.54 16.58
C VAL A 966 24.13 18.20 17.81
N GLY A 967 22.85 17.85 17.62
CA GLY A 967 21.98 17.49 18.72
C GLY A 967 20.53 17.28 18.32
N ARG A 968 19.69 17.10 19.34
CA ARG A 968 18.25 16.90 19.23
C ARG A 968 17.54 17.78 20.26
N ILE A 969 16.34 18.25 19.94
CA ILE A 969 15.41 18.87 20.89
C ILE A 969 14.14 18.01 20.91
N ASP A 970 13.76 17.58 22.10
CA ASP A 970 12.55 16.78 22.28
C ASP A 970 11.35 17.70 22.54
N VAL A 971 10.39 17.65 21.63
CA VAL A 971 9.12 18.38 21.70
C VAL A 971 7.97 17.42 22.07
N PRO A 972 6.97 17.87 22.86
CA PRO A 972 5.87 17.00 23.30
C PRO A 972 4.96 16.51 22.15
N GLU A 973 4.78 17.34 21.12
CA GLU A 973 3.91 17.07 19.97
C GLU A 973 4.76 17.09 18.68
N ARG A 974 4.29 16.41 17.63
CA ARG A 974 5.04 16.33 16.38
C ARG A 974 5.22 17.73 15.76
N PRO A 975 6.46 18.15 15.45
CA PRO A 975 6.68 19.41 14.74
C PRO A 975 6.22 19.27 13.29
N LEU A 976 5.28 20.11 12.85
CA LEU A 976 4.82 20.21 11.45
C LEU A 976 5.54 21.33 10.70
N GLN A 977 5.80 22.45 11.36
CA GLN A 977 6.53 23.57 10.77
C GLN A 977 7.50 24.18 11.79
N LEU A 978 8.71 24.46 11.32
CA LEU A 978 9.75 25.17 12.05
C LEU A 978 9.98 26.54 11.39
N ILE A 979 9.98 27.62 12.18
CA ILE A 979 10.26 28.97 11.66
C ILE A 979 10.87 29.88 12.71
N PHE A 980 11.90 30.66 12.34
CA PHE A 980 12.54 31.63 13.23
C PHE A 980 11.80 32.97 13.21
N GLY A 981 11.55 33.52 14.40
CA GLY A 981 10.93 34.82 14.61
C GLY A 981 11.13 35.31 16.05
N GLY A 982 10.13 36.02 16.58
CA GLY A 982 10.19 36.64 17.90
C GLY A 982 11.18 37.80 17.94
N GLU A 983 11.38 38.36 19.13
CA GLU A 983 12.30 39.47 19.33
C GLU A 983 13.72 39.11 18.86
N GLY A 984 14.28 39.92 17.96
CA GLY A 984 15.60 39.70 17.37
C GLY A 984 15.73 38.46 16.47
N GLY A 985 14.63 37.79 16.12
CA GLY A 985 14.64 36.63 15.21
C GLY A 985 15.26 35.36 15.83
N LYS A 986 15.35 35.29 17.16
CA LYS A 986 16.08 34.21 17.88
C LYS A 986 15.19 33.08 18.37
N THR A 987 13.87 33.24 18.30
CA THR A 987 12.92 32.21 18.76
C THR A 987 12.61 31.27 17.61
N LEU A 988 12.84 29.98 17.81
CA LEU A 988 12.35 28.95 16.89
C LEU A 988 10.92 28.59 17.29
N PHE A 989 9.94 29.04 16.50
CA PHE A 989 8.56 28.62 16.65
C PHE A 989 8.36 27.23 16.07
N VAL A 990 7.58 26.41 16.79
CA VAL A 990 7.25 25.04 16.41
C VAL A 990 5.73 24.91 16.40
N LEU A 991 5.19 24.71 15.20
CA LEU A 991 3.77 24.51 14.99
C LEU A 991 3.48 23.01 14.90
N THR A 992 2.40 22.59 15.55
CA THR A 992 2.00 21.18 15.65
C THR A 992 0.50 21.05 15.33
N HIS A 993 -0.09 19.85 15.47
CA HIS A 993 -1.54 19.74 15.31
C HIS A 993 -2.29 20.53 16.40
N HIS A 994 -1.90 20.41 17.67
CA HIS A 994 -2.75 20.91 18.76
C HIS A 994 -2.17 22.09 19.54
N SER A 995 -0.87 22.38 19.40
CA SER A 995 -0.21 23.43 20.16
C SER A 995 0.81 24.25 19.36
N LEU A 996 1.08 25.47 19.84
CA LEU A 996 2.20 26.31 19.42
C LEU A 996 3.28 26.27 20.51
N TYR A 997 4.54 26.06 20.12
CA TYR A 997 5.68 26.11 21.02
C TYR A 997 6.74 27.13 20.56
N ALA A 998 7.54 27.59 21.52
CA ALA A 998 8.77 28.33 21.29
C ALA A 998 9.97 27.54 21.81
N VAL A 999 11.06 27.57 21.06
CA VAL A 999 12.34 26.97 21.43
C VAL A 999 13.44 28.04 21.39
N THR A 1000 14.30 28.02 22.40
CA THR A 1000 15.53 28.82 22.46
C THR A 1000 16.74 27.89 22.19
N PRO A 1001 17.22 27.78 20.94
CA PRO A 1001 18.10 26.68 20.50
C PRO A 1001 19.60 26.85 20.77
#